data_AF-A0A182AR99-F1
#
_entry.id   AF-A0A182AR99-F1
#
_cell.length_a   1.000
_cell.length_b   1.000
_cell.length_c   1.000
_cell.angle_alpha   90.00
_cell.angle_beta   90.00
_cell.angle_gamma   90.00
#
_symmetry.space_group_name_H-M   'P 1'
#
loop_
_entity.id
_entity.type
_entity.pdbx_description
1 polymer ?
#
loop_
_entity_poly.entity_id
_entity_poly.type
_entity_poly.pdbx_seq_one_letter_code
_entity_poly.pdbx_strand_id
1 'polypeptide(L)'
;MALPVDPQARLSLQRQLLAGSQPLRGAIELLFSTAQLSADCLAEAAERCDWSGALDLLRDLVPLVDTMAVMAPDQAEEFWSAYATLIGQLMPPLQAALQREGEDALAPDAAAGLCADLVTLLRPLQQQSFPLPHWIPVQERQLVRRGALAAHQHVRQSRSEAASRQALGLALRLAELENPIPPWVARLCWQLLMPLLRKIQRAEPLEPAAVAELLGWLQRFPFEEATAPRARSLASRALHILEVIAPDLEGLRPRPQPDAPQAAPDVSAAQIAENRPARLVLLPAGAEGASELLDLGPLLRQLEGGDLLGAGPKGVDQLLDDFCWHLAGTTAARPASETLLESLEPQWQEGLRLSSDACGLLAYAAAAWQRRLGERIDPLPPSDWHDGLLVELTADELAVLAPLTAHPDGLRDGLAELRRLHHDTEFWTRRQELPWMAIPPPQEALRRLHVDQGFYALSHDPLTTLCRWGEDAIAALLASDPWTDDAAVLGHWIALAQELVGLGRGPLPPLGQPPLAEQLLAEFSGLELVYVGDRSEAVATAHRAGQLFRGRPFGLRCLAAPDSRYPRRPAASLSESLEALLGAVEGLYRQRPFAVLLADCGAYRLPLMHRVHQRYGVSCLSSALPMADWLGNDAASPSTRE
;
A
#
# COMPACT_ATOMS: atom_id res chain seq x y z
N MET A 1 -33.83 15.50 60.49
CA MET A 1 -34.80 15.05 59.47
C MET A 1 -34.16 15.25 58.11
N ALA A 2 -33.55 14.21 57.55
CA ALA A 2 -33.01 14.26 56.19
C ALA A 2 -34.18 14.07 55.22
N LEU A 3 -34.42 15.05 54.35
CA LEU A 3 -35.30 14.84 53.19
C LEU A 3 -34.67 13.72 52.35
N PRO A 4 -35.43 12.71 51.90
CA PRO A 4 -34.93 11.67 50.99
C PRO A 4 -34.71 12.33 49.63
N VAL A 5 -33.56 12.97 49.46
CA VAL A 5 -33.12 13.49 48.17
C VAL A 5 -32.56 12.31 47.38
N ASP A 6 -33.08 12.15 46.17
CA ASP A 6 -32.63 11.16 45.19
C ASP A 6 -31.09 11.14 45.06
N PRO A 7 -30.44 9.96 45.03
CA PRO A 7 -28.98 9.83 44.95
C PRO A 7 -28.35 10.60 43.78
N GLN A 8 -28.99 10.64 42.60
CA GLN A 8 -28.47 11.38 41.44
C GLN A 8 -28.59 12.90 41.64
N ALA A 9 -29.67 13.37 42.26
CA ALA A 9 -29.82 14.78 42.63
C ALA A 9 -28.76 15.22 43.67
N ARG A 10 -28.44 14.35 44.64
CA ARG A 10 -27.33 14.58 45.59
C ARG A 10 -25.97 14.62 44.90
N LEU A 11 -25.72 13.72 43.94
CA LEU A 11 -24.47 13.66 43.18
C LEU A 11 -24.28 14.92 42.34
N SER A 12 -25.35 15.37 41.67
CA SER A 12 -25.35 16.60 40.88
C SER A 12 -25.01 17.83 41.73
N LEU A 13 -25.58 17.94 42.93
CA LEU A 13 -25.29 19.02 43.87
C LEU A 13 -23.83 18.98 44.37
N GLN A 14 -23.30 17.79 44.68
CA GLN A 14 -21.90 17.65 45.12
C GLN A 14 -20.90 18.01 44.02
N ARG A 15 -21.18 17.64 42.77
CA ARG A 15 -20.35 18.04 41.61
C ARG A 15 -20.33 19.56 41.40
N GLN A 16 -21.48 20.22 41.56
CA GLN A 16 -21.56 21.69 41.49
C GLN A 16 -20.75 22.37 42.61
N LEU A 17 -20.77 21.80 43.82
CA LEU A 17 -19.97 22.30 44.93
C LEU A 17 -18.47 22.10 44.69
N LEU A 18 -18.06 20.97 44.10
CA LEU A 18 -16.66 20.73 43.70
C LEU A 18 -16.19 21.69 42.61
N ALA A 19 -17.01 21.99 41.62
CA ALA A 19 -16.66 22.92 40.55
C ALA A 19 -16.48 24.38 41.04
N GLY A 20 -17.12 24.74 42.16
CA GLY A 20 -17.07 26.09 42.74
C GLY A 20 -16.11 26.28 43.92
N SER A 21 -15.42 25.23 44.39
CA SER A 21 -14.61 25.30 45.62
C SER A 21 -13.10 25.45 45.33
N GLN A 22 -12.44 26.35 46.07
CA GLN A 22 -10.98 26.45 46.12
C GLN A 22 -10.39 25.33 47.00
N PRO A 23 -9.11 24.92 46.81
CA PRO A 23 -8.55 23.74 47.47
C PRO A 23 -8.34 24.02 48.97
N LEU A 24 -9.36 23.69 49.77
CA LEU A 24 -9.32 23.69 51.23
C LEU A 24 -9.33 22.24 51.72
N ARG A 25 -8.88 22.01 52.97
CA ARG A 25 -8.85 20.67 53.62
C ARG A 25 -10.17 19.88 53.55
N GLY A 26 -11.32 20.55 53.43
CA GLY A 26 -12.62 19.88 53.23
C GLY A 26 -12.88 19.32 51.83
N ALA A 27 -12.00 19.61 50.86
CA ALA A 27 -12.11 19.11 49.49
C ALA A 27 -11.89 17.61 49.39
N ILE A 28 -11.00 17.01 50.20
CA ILE A 28 -10.76 15.56 50.18
C ILE A 28 -12.00 14.80 50.68
N GLU A 29 -12.62 15.25 51.77
CA GLU A 29 -13.86 14.63 52.29
C GLU A 29 -15.02 14.75 51.29
N LEU A 30 -15.12 15.90 50.61
CA LEU A 30 -16.12 16.11 49.56
C LEU A 30 -15.86 15.24 48.33
N LEU A 31 -14.59 15.09 47.90
CA LEU A 31 -14.19 14.18 46.81
C LEU A 31 -14.52 12.73 47.16
N PHE A 32 -14.20 12.28 48.38
CA PHE A 32 -14.49 10.93 48.84
C PHE A 32 -15.99 10.67 48.91
N SER A 33 -16.76 11.61 49.48
CA SER A 33 -18.23 11.50 49.50
C SER A 33 -18.82 11.47 48.09
N THR A 34 -18.27 12.23 47.14
CA THR A 34 -18.72 12.25 45.75
C THR A 34 -18.40 10.94 45.05
N ALA A 35 -17.20 10.40 45.26
CA ALA A 35 -16.80 9.10 44.72
C ALA A 35 -17.68 7.96 45.25
N GLN A 36 -17.97 7.95 46.55
CA GLN A 36 -18.87 6.96 47.16
C GLN A 36 -20.29 7.06 46.59
N LEU A 37 -20.84 8.28 46.47
CA LEU A 37 -22.18 8.47 45.93
C LEU A 37 -22.26 8.10 44.44
N SER A 38 -21.19 8.35 43.68
CA SER A 38 -21.05 7.87 42.30
C SER A 38 -21.02 6.34 42.23
N ALA A 39 -20.35 5.66 43.16
CA ALA A 39 -20.35 4.20 43.25
C ALA A 39 -21.73 3.63 43.60
N ASP A 40 -22.49 4.29 44.48
CA ASP A 40 -23.87 3.88 44.80
C ASP A 40 -24.79 4.04 43.58
N CYS A 41 -24.69 5.18 42.87
CA CYS A 41 -25.45 5.41 41.63
C CYS A 41 -25.07 4.44 40.52
N LEU A 42 -23.79 4.01 40.48
CA LEU A 42 -23.28 3.03 39.54
C LEU A 42 -23.96 1.67 39.73
N ALA A 43 -24.06 1.21 40.97
CA ALA A 43 -24.71 -0.04 41.31
C ALA A 43 -26.19 -0.01 40.90
N GLU A 44 -26.88 1.10 41.18
CA GLU A 44 -28.30 1.28 40.80
C GLU A 44 -28.50 1.30 39.26
N ALA A 45 -27.62 1.96 38.51
CA ALA A 45 -27.66 1.96 37.04
C ALA A 45 -27.44 0.55 36.48
N ALA A 46 -26.48 -0.20 37.03
CA ALA A 46 -26.19 -1.57 36.63
C ALA A 46 -27.37 -2.52 36.91
N GLU A 47 -28.02 -2.40 38.07
CA GLU A 47 -29.22 -3.16 38.42
C GLU A 47 -30.37 -2.92 37.43
N ARG A 48 -30.50 -1.69 36.94
CA ARG A 48 -31.51 -1.29 35.94
C ARG A 48 -31.10 -1.64 34.50
N CYS A 49 -29.93 -2.24 34.28
CA CYS A 49 -29.33 -2.47 32.96
C CYS A 49 -29.13 -1.18 32.14
N ASP A 50 -29.00 -0.02 32.80
CA ASP A 50 -28.62 1.24 32.16
C ASP A 50 -27.10 1.31 32.00
N TRP A 51 -26.59 0.59 31.01
CA TRP A 51 -25.15 0.45 30.79
C TRP A 51 -24.49 1.77 30.37
N SER A 52 -25.17 2.62 29.61
CA SER A 52 -24.65 3.94 29.25
C SER A 52 -24.48 4.80 30.49
N GLY A 53 -25.51 4.89 31.34
CA GLY A 53 -25.45 5.64 32.58
C GLY A 53 -24.37 5.12 33.54
N ALA A 54 -24.22 3.79 33.65
CA ALA A 54 -23.15 3.20 34.46
C ALA A 54 -21.74 3.54 33.93
N LEU A 55 -21.52 3.49 32.62
CA LEU A 55 -20.21 3.83 32.03
C LEU A 55 -19.88 5.33 32.15
N ASP A 56 -20.87 6.22 32.03
CA ASP A 56 -20.68 7.65 32.25
C ASP A 56 -20.27 7.94 33.71
N LEU A 57 -20.92 7.28 34.67
CA LEU A 57 -20.54 7.37 36.08
C LEU A 57 -19.11 6.85 36.34
N LEU A 58 -18.69 5.75 35.72
CA LEU A 58 -17.30 5.27 35.79
C LEU A 58 -16.30 6.26 35.16
N ARG A 59 -16.67 6.89 34.04
CA ARG A 59 -15.81 7.86 33.36
C ARG A 59 -15.60 9.10 34.22
N ASP A 60 -16.66 9.57 34.87
CA ASP A 60 -16.62 10.71 35.78
C ASP A 60 -15.84 10.45 37.07
N LEU A 61 -15.66 9.18 37.45
CA LEU A 61 -14.86 8.79 38.62
C LEU A 61 -13.36 8.93 38.36
N VAL A 62 -12.87 8.79 37.12
CA VAL A 62 -11.43 8.83 36.81
C VAL A 62 -10.77 10.15 37.25
N PRO A 63 -11.29 11.34 36.89
CA PRO A 63 -10.69 12.61 37.32
C PRO A 63 -10.73 12.80 38.84
N LEU A 64 -11.75 12.26 39.51
CA LEU A 64 -11.86 12.32 40.98
C LEU A 64 -10.78 11.45 41.63
N VAL A 65 -10.57 10.23 41.13
CA VAL A 65 -9.53 9.32 41.60
C VAL A 65 -8.14 9.91 41.34
N ASP A 66 -7.89 10.45 40.15
CA ASP A 66 -6.64 11.17 39.83
C ASP A 66 -6.38 12.31 40.80
N THR A 67 -7.40 13.15 41.05
CA THR A 67 -7.28 14.28 41.97
C THR A 67 -6.98 13.81 43.39
N MET A 68 -7.68 12.76 43.87
CA MET A 68 -7.42 12.18 45.20
C MET A 68 -6.02 11.59 45.30
N ALA A 69 -5.55 10.88 44.26
CA ALA A 69 -4.21 10.30 44.22
C ALA A 69 -3.11 11.39 44.23
N VAL A 70 -3.32 12.52 43.54
CA VAL A 70 -2.39 13.66 43.57
C VAL A 70 -2.39 14.35 44.94
N MET A 71 -3.56 14.48 45.57
CA MET A 71 -3.69 15.14 46.88
C MET A 71 -3.20 14.28 48.06
N ALA A 72 -3.24 12.95 47.92
CA ALA A 72 -2.75 11.99 48.92
C ALA A 72 -1.98 10.84 48.24
N PRO A 73 -0.72 11.08 47.81
CA PRO A 73 0.08 10.10 47.08
C PRO A 73 0.27 8.77 47.82
N ASP A 74 0.36 8.81 49.15
CA ASP A 74 0.50 7.62 49.99
C ASP A 74 -0.72 6.69 49.96
N GLN A 75 -1.89 7.18 49.52
CA GLN A 75 -3.15 6.44 49.38
C GLN A 75 -3.54 6.20 47.91
N ALA A 76 -2.71 6.61 46.95
CA ALA A 76 -3.03 6.52 45.53
C ALA A 76 -3.37 5.08 45.09
N GLU A 77 -2.63 4.08 45.58
CA GLU A 77 -2.88 2.66 45.31
C GLU A 77 -4.28 2.23 45.82
N GLU A 78 -4.68 2.68 47.01
CA GLU A 78 -5.99 2.35 47.59
C GLU A 78 -7.13 2.93 46.75
N PHE A 79 -7.01 4.18 46.28
CA PHE A 79 -8.04 4.82 45.45
C PHE A 79 -8.20 4.12 44.10
N TRP A 80 -7.09 3.77 43.44
CA TRP A 80 -7.14 3.05 42.18
C TRP A 80 -7.58 1.59 42.34
N SER A 81 -7.24 0.94 43.45
CA SER A 81 -7.73 -0.40 43.80
C SER A 81 -9.25 -0.40 44.04
N ALA A 82 -9.78 0.64 44.68
CA ALA A 82 -11.22 0.83 44.83
C ALA A 82 -11.90 1.05 43.46
N TYR A 83 -11.30 1.85 42.58
CA TYR A 83 -11.79 2.03 41.20
C TYR A 83 -11.79 0.73 40.40
N ALA A 84 -10.70 -0.04 40.45
CA ALA A 84 -10.62 -1.37 39.83
C ALA A 84 -11.69 -2.32 40.40
N THR A 85 -11.97 -2.24 41.70
CA THR A 85 -13.02 -3.04 42.35
C THR A 85 -14.41 -2.71 41.80
N LEU A 86 -14.73 -1.43 41.58
CA LEU A 86 -15.99 -1.01 40.98
C LEU A 86 -16.16 -1.54 39.54
N ILE A 87 -15.10 -1.47 38.73
CA ILE A 87 -15.09 -2.11 37.40
C ILE A 87 -15.32 -3.61 37.53
N GLY A 88 -14.61 -4.27 38.45
CA GLY A 88 -14.76 -5.71 38.71
C GLY A 88 -16.18 -6.13 39.11
N GLN A 89 -16.91 -5.29 39.85
CA GLN A 89 -18.30 -5.52 40.24
C GLN A 89 -19.27 -5.37 39.05
N LEU A 90 -18.98 -4.45 38.13
CA LEU A 90 -19.77 -4.27 36.91
C LEU A 90 -19.54 -5.35 35.87
N MET A 91 -18.38 -6.02 35.90
CA MET A 91 -18.05 -6.94 34.82
C MET A 91 -18.98 -8.16 34.70
N PRO A 92 -19.33 -8.89 35.77
CA PRO A 92 -20.20 -10.07 35.66
C PRO A 92 -21.59 -9.79 35.05
N PRO A 93 -22.37 -8.80 35.52
CA PRO A 93 -23.70 -8.56 34.96
C PRO A 93 -23.63 -8.03 33.52
N LEU A 94 -22.60 -7.27 33.17
CA LEU A 94 -22.38 -6.85 31.79
C LEU A 94 -21.96 -8.02 30.89
N GLN A 95 -21.05 -8.88 31.35
CA GLN A 95 -20.67 -10.07 30.60
C GLN A 95 -21.87 -10.98 30.33
N ALA A 96 -22.83 -11.04 31.27
CA ALA A 96 -24.09 -11.74 31.08
C ALA A 96 -24.97 -11.05 30.01
N ALA A 97 -25.07 -9.71 30.03
CA ALA A 97 -25.79 -8.95 29.01
C ALA A 97 -25.18 -9.14 27.60
N LEU A 98 -23.86 -9.12 27.49
CA LEU A 98 -23.12 -9.37 26.23
C LEU A 98 -23.22 -10.82 25.72
N GLN A 99 -23.67 -11.77 26.54
CA GLN A 99 -23.82 -13.20 26.19
C GLN A 99 -25.25 -13.60 25.86
N ARG A 100 -26.24 -12.70 26.03
CA ARG A 100 -27.63 -13.03 25.71
C ARG A 100 -27.78 -13.29 24.21
N GLU A 101 -28.53 -14.32 23.87
CA GLU A 101 -28.93 -14.67 22.51
C GLU A 101 -30.44 -14.48 22.36
N GLY A 102 -30.92 -14.19 21.14
CA GLY A 102 -32.36 -14.04 20.85
C GLY A 102 -32.86 -12.59 20.87
N GLU A 103 -34.15 -12.40 21.15
CA GLU A 103 -34.82 -11.07 21.09
C GLU A 103 -34.29 -10.08 22.15
N ASP A 104 -33.71 -10.59 23.25
CA ASP A 104 -33.13 -9.79 24.33
C ASP A 104 -31.62 -9.54 24.17
N ALA A 105 -31.03 -9.95 23.03
CA ALA A 105 -29.62 -9.72 22.74
C ALA A 105 -29.35 -8.24 22.44
N LEU A 106 -28.23 -7.72 22.94
CA LEU A 106 -27.76 -6.39 22.56
C LEU A 106 -27.49 -6.37 21.05
N ALA A 107 -27.94 -5.28 20.40
CA ALA A 107 -27.63 -5.06 18.99
C ALA A 107 -26.09 -5.02 18.80
N PRO A 108 -25.55 -5.51 17.66
CA PRO A 108 -24.10 -5.61 17.46
C PRO A 108 -23.34 -4.28 17.60
N ASP A 109 -23.96 -3.16 17.24
CA ASP A 109 -23.42 -1.81 17.43
C ASP A 109 -23.36 -1.41 18.91
N ALA A 110 -24.44 -1.64 19.66
CA ALA A 110 -24.48 -1.38 21.09
C ALA A 110 -23.44 -2.25 21.84
N ALA A 111 -23.32 -3.53 21.49
CA ALA A 111 -22.33 -4.43 22.07
C ALA A 111 -20.89 -4.00 21.76
N ALA A 112 -20.62 -3.56 20.53
CA ALA A 112 -19.31 -3.03 20.14
C ALA A 112 -18.99 -1.72 20.88
N GLY A 113 -19.96 -0.80 20.98
CA GLY A 113 -19.89 0.45 21.74
C GLY A 113 -19.48 0.22 23.18
N LEU A 114 -20.26 -0.62 23.88
CA LEU A 114 -20.02 -0.95 25.29
C LEU A 114 -18.63 -1.58 25.52
N CYS A 115 -18.19 -2.49 24.64
CA CYS A 115 -16.85 -3.06 24.73
C CYS A 115 -15.76 -2.00 24.53
N ALA A 116 -15.90 -1.09 23.56
CA ALA A 116 -14.93 -0.04 23.28
C ALA A 116 -14.83 0.98 24.44
N ASP A 117 -15.97 1.38 25.01
CA ASP A 117 -16.03 2.28 26.16
C ASP A 117 -15.34 1.67 27.38
N LEU A 118 -15.58 0.39 27.67
CA LEU A 118 -14.90 -0.28 28.77
C LEU A 118 -13.39 -0.41 28.59
N VAL A 119 -12.95 -0.76 27.39
CA VAL A 119 -11.50 -0.80 27.09
C VAL A 119 -10.87 0.57 27.31
N THR A 120 -11.59 1.65 26.98
CA THR A 120 -11.15 3.02 27.27
C THR A 120 -11.08 3.30 28.77
N LEU A 121 -12.04 2.80 29.56
CA LEU A 121 -12.05 2.94 31.02
C LEU A 121 -10.99 2.10 31.74
N LEU A 122 -10.51 1.01 31.13
CA LEU A 122 -9.40 0.22 31.67
C LEU A 122 -8.03 0.89 31.46
N ARG A 123 -7.90 1.79 30.47
CA ARG A 123 -6.62 2.42 30.11
C ARG A 123 -5.96 3.22 31.24
N PRO A 124 -6.68 4.07 32.00
CA PRO A 124 -6.08 4.79 33.13
C PRO A 124 -5.47 3.87 34.17
N LEU A 125 -6.11 2.73 34.46
CA LEU A 125 -5.57 1.70 35.37
C LEU A 125 -4.26 1.13 34.83
N GLN A 126 -4.21 0.83 33.53
CA GLN A 126 -3.01 0.27 32.90
C GLN A 126 -1.79 1.20 32.89
N GLN A 127 -2.01 2.51 33.01
CA GLN A 127 -0.95 3.51 33.05
C GLN A 127 -0.33 3.67 34.44
N GLN A 128 -0.92 3.03 35.46
CA GLN A 128 -0.45 3.14 36.83
C GLN A 128 0.79 2.28 37.08
N SER A 129 1.65 2.73 37.99
CA SER A 129 2.95 2.09 38.25
C SER A 129 2.88 0.91 39.24
N PHE A 130 1.72 0.68 39.87
CA PHE A 130 1.52 -0.40 40.85
C PHE A 130 0.98 -1.68 40.18
N PRO A 131 1.15 -2.86 40.82
CA PRO A 131 0.69 -4.12 40.24
C PRO A 131 -0.83 -4.16 40.09
N LEU A 132 -1.28 -4.41 38.87
CA LEU A 132 -2.71 -4.53 38.56
C LEU A 132 -3.26 -5.89 39.02
N PRO A 133 -4.54 -5.94 39.44
CA PRO A 133 -5.24 -7.21 39.60
C PRO A 133 -5.12 -8.07 38.33
N HIS A 134 -4.69 -9.32 38.51
CA HIS A 134 -4.43 -10.27 37.42
C HIS A 134 -5.62 -10.51 36.48
N TRP A 135 -6.85 -10.22 36.94
CA TRP A 135 -8.06 -10.33 36.12
C TRP A 135 -8.19 -9.21 35.09
N ILE A 136 -7.59 -8.02 35.29
CA ILE A 136 -7.75 -6.87 34.40
C ILE A 136 -7.27 -7.16 32.97
N PRO A 137 -6.04 -7.67 32.74
CA PRO A 137 -5.58 -7.99 31.38
C PRO A 137 -6.43 -9.07 30.70
N VAL A 138 -6.91 -10.05 31.47
CA VAL A 138 -7.79 -11.11 30.97
C VAL A 138 -9.13 -10.53 30.52
N GLN A 139 -9.70 -9.62 31.31
CA GLN A 139 -10.95 -8.94 31.01
C GLN A 139 -10.83 -8.04 29.78
N GLU A 140 -9.76 -7.26 29.69
CA GLU A 140 -9.51 -6.44 28.50
C GLU A 140 -9.46 -7.31 27.24
N ARG A 141 -8.69 -8.40 27.25
CA ARG A 141 -8.60 -9.31 26.10
C ARG A 141 -9.96 -9.88 25.71
N GLN A 142 -10.79 -10.28 26.68
CA GLN A 142 -12.15 -10.78 26.42
C GLN A 142 -13.06 -9.71 25.82
N LEU A 143 -13.02 -8.49 26.35
CA LEU A 143 -13.82 -7.35 25.88
C LEU A 143 -13.41 -6.93 24.47
N VAL A 144 -12.10 -6.78 24.23
CA VAL A 144 -11.56 -6.43 22.92
C VAL A 144 -11.94 -7.49 21.88
N ARG A 145 -11.79 -8.78 22.21
CA ARG A 145 -12.18 -9.88 21.31
C ARG A 145 -13.67 -9.86 20.98
N ARG A 146 -14.54 -9.70 21.98
CA ARG A 146 -16.00 -9.64 21.76
C ARG A 146 -16.41 -8.40 20.99
N GLY A 147 -15.87 -7.24 21.37
CA GLY A 147 -16.11 -5.98 20.70
C GLY A 147 -15.70 -6.02 19.23
N ALA A 148 -14.52 -6.57 18.92
CA ALA A 148 -14.05 -6.72 17.54
C ALA A 148 -14.98 -7.61 16.70
N LEU A 149 -15.49 -8.71 17.27
CA LEU A 149 -16.44 -9.60 16.59
C LEU A 149 -17.81 -8.92 16.37
N ALA A 150 -18.34 -8.25 17.39
CA ALA A 150 -19.61 -7.52 17.30
C ALA A 150 -19.52 -6.36 16.31
N ALA A 151 -18.42 -5.59 16.33
CA ALA A 151 -18.16 -4.51 15.41
C ALA A 151 -18.02 -5.02 13.98
N HIS A 152 -17.33 -6.14 13.76
CA HIS A 152 -17.25 -6.78 12.44
C HIS A 152 -18.62 -7.20 11.91
N GLN A 153 -19.47 -7.78 12.76
CA GLN A 153 -20.84 -8.12 12.40
C GLN A 153 -21.66 -6.88 12.03
N HIS A 154 -21.53 -5.80 12.79
CA HIS A 154 -22.21 -4.54 12.50
C HIS A 154 -21.73 -3.91 11.18
N VAL A 155 -20.41 -3.89 10.90
CA VAL A 155 -19.85 -3.40 9.64
C VAL A 155 -20.44 -4.13 8.43
N ARG A 156 -20.63 -5.45 8.53
CA ARG A 156 -21.26 -6.24 7.46
C ARG A 156 -22.73 -5.86 7.21
N GLN A 157 -23.42 -5.34 8.22
CA GLN A 157 -24.84 -4.98 8.15
C GLN A 157 -25.06 -3.52 7.72
N SER A 158 -24.31 -2.57 8.30
CA SER A 158 -24.59 -1.14 8.15
C SER A 158 -23.72 -0.43 7.10
N ARG A 159 -22.56 -0.99 6.74
CA ARG A 159 -21.51 -0.31 5.95
C ARG A 159 -21.16 1.09 6.47
N SER A 160 -21.38 1.33 7.77
CA SER A 160 -21.08 2.62 8.41
C SER A 160 -19.57 2.81 8.54
N GLU A 161 -19.09 4.00 8.21
CA GLU A 161 -17.67 4.33 8.35
C GLU A 161 -17.26 4.41 9.82
N ALA A 162 -18.10 5.00 10.67
CA ALA A 162 -17.87 5.06 12.12
C ALA A 162 -17.74 3.65 12.72
N ALA A 163 -18.61 2.73 12.27
CA ALA A 163 -18.54 1.32 12.66
C ALA A 163 -17.24 0.65 12.19
N SER A 164 -16.78 0.97 10.98
CA SER A 164 -15.54 0.41 10.41
C SER A 164 -14.31 0.88 11.17
N ARG A 165 -14.27 2.16 11.55
CA ARG A 165 -13.22 2.75 12.39
C ARG A 165 -13.17 2.15 13.78
N GLN A 166 -14.32 2.03 14.44
CA GLN A 166 -14.43 1.38 15.74
C GLN A 166 -13.99 -0.09 15.69
N ALA A 167 -14.42 -0.83 14.65
CA ALA A 167 -14.01 -2.21 14.44
C ALA A 167 -12.49 -2.33 14.25
N LEU A 168 -11.88 -1.42 13.47
CA LEU A 168 -10.45 -1.42 13.21
C LEU A 168 -9.65 -1.14 14.49
N GLY A 169 -10.07 -0.14 15.27
CA GLY A 169 -9.43 0.18 16.56
C GLY A 169 -9.44 -1.01 17.53
N LEU A 170 -10.57 -1.72 17.64
CA LEU A 170 -10.67 -2.93 18.47
C LEU A 170 -9.84 -4.09 17.92
N ALA A 171 -9.83 -4.29 16.60
CA ALA A 171 -9.04 -5.36 15.99
C ALA A 171 -7.53 -5.14 16.15
N LEU A 172 -7.06 -3.90 16.03
CA LEU A 172 -5.66 -3.53 16.29
C LEU A 172 -5.28 -3.73 17.76
N ARG A 173 -6.15 -3.32 18.69
CA ARG A 173 -5.92 -3.59 20.11
C ARG A 173 -5.86 -5.09 20.39
N LEU A 174 -6.64 -5.91 19.69
CA LEU A 174 -6.58 -7.35 19.84
C LEU A 174 -5.25 -7.92 19.35
N ALA A 175 -4.73 -7.39 18.24
CA ALA A 175 -3.41 -7.77 17.73
C ALA A 175 -2.29 -7.39 18.70
N GLU A 176 -2.38 -6.24 19.39
CA GLU A 176 -1.42 -5.86 20.43
C GLU A 176 -1.46 -6.82 21.65
N LEU A 177 -2.65 -7.35 21.99
CA LEU A 177 -2.86 -8.17 23.18
C LEU A 177 -2.54 -9.67 22.96
N GLU A 178 -2.42 -10.11 21.72
CA GLU A 178 -2.21 -11.51 21.33
C GLU A 178 -0.88 -11.64 20.57
N ASN A 179 0.13 -12.25 21.18
CA ASN A 179 1.41 -12.57 20.55
C ASN A 179 1.67 -14.09 20.68
N PRO A 180 1.73 -14.85 19.56
CA PRO A 180 1.64 -14.40 18.17
C PRO A 180 0.23 -13.97 17.76
N ILE A 181 0.12 -13.09 16.76
CA ILE A 181 -1.16 -12.56 16.31
C ILE A 181 -1.97 -13.66 15.61
N PRO A 182 -3.22 -13.94 16.03
CA PRO A 182 -4.03 -14.95 15.38
C PRO A 182 -4.34 -14.57 13.91
N PRO A 183 -4.24 -15.50 12.94
CA PRO A 183 -4.42 -15.19 11.51
C PRO A 183 -5.76 -14.55 11.15
N TRP A 184 -6.81 -14.82 11.93
CA TRP A 184 -8.13 -14.22 11.72
C TRP A 184 -8.17 -12.74 12.14
N VAL A 185 -7.39 -12.34 13.16
CA VAL A 185 -7.27 -10.94 13.63
C VAL A 185 -6.52 -10.13 12.59
N ALA A 186 -5.38 -10.64 12.13
CA ALA A 186 -4.62 -10.13 10.99
C ALA A 186 -5.51 -9.85 9.76
N ARG A 187 -6.30 -10.86 9.36
CA ARG A 187 -7.24 -10.75 8.23
C ARG A 187 -8.34 -9.70 8.47
N LEU A 188 -8.86 -9.64 9.69
CA LEU A 188 -9.89 -8.68 10.07
C LEU A 188 -9.38 -7.24 10.02
N CYS A 189 -8.21 -6.97 10.60
CA CYS A 189 -7.56 -5.67 10.54
C CYS A 189 -7.37 -5.24 9.07
N TRP A 190 -6.95 -6.16 8.20
CA TRP A 190 -6.77 -5.87 6.77
C TRP A 190 -8.07 -5.53 6.05
N GLN A 191 -9.13 -6.32 6.27
CA GLN A 191 -10.44 -6.09 5.66
C GLN A 191 -11.03 -4.72 6.04
N LEU A 192 -10.77 -4.26 7.26
CA LEU A 192 -11.27 -2.98 7.77
C LEU A 192 -10.38 -1.80 7.36
N LEU A 193 -9.07 -2.01 7.25
CA LEU A 193 -8.11 -0.99 6.86
C LEU A 193 -8.15 -0.69 5.35
N MET A 194 -8.33 -1.69 4.50
CA MET A 194 -8.26 -1.54 3.04
C MET A 194 -9.20 -0.49 2.44
N PRO A 195 -10.50 -0.43 2.81
CA PRO A 195 -11.40 0.63 2.33
C PRO A 195 -10.92 2.03 2.71
N LEU A 196 -10.33 2.18 3.90
CA LEU A 196 -9.82 3.46 4.41
C LEU A 196 -8.55 3.86 3.65
N LEU A 197 -7.64 2.92 3.37
CA LEU A 197 -6.45 3.19 2.53
C LEU A 197 -6.82 3.60 1.11
N ARG A 198 -7.84 2.97 0.52
CA ARG A 198 -8.33 3.36 -0.80
C ARG A 198 -8.91 4.78 -0.82
N LYS A 199 -9.59 5.22 0.24
CA LYS A 199 -10.06 6.61 0.37
C LYS A 199 -8.91 7.61 0.40
N ILE A 200 -7.85 7.29 1.14
CA ILE A 200 -6.63 8.11 1.20
C ILE A 200 -5.99 8.21 -0.19
N GLN A 201 -5.88 7.09 -0.91
CA GLN A 201 -5.33 7.08 -2.27
C GLN A 201 -6.16 7.92 -3.26
N ARG A 202 -7.49 7.96 -3.08
CA ARG A 202 -8.39 8.78 -3.90
C ARG A 202 -8.36 10.27 -3.55
N ALA A 203 -7.53 10.70 -2.60
CA ALA A 203 -7.48 12.06 -2.06
C ALA A 203 -8.86 12.59 -1.62
N GLU A 204 -9.73 11.69 -1.14
CA GLU A 204 -11.01 12.10 -0.56
C GLU A 204 -10.73 12.95 0.69
N PRO A 205 -11.46 14.07 0.91
CA PRO A 205 -11.24 14.92 2.07
C PRO A 205 -11.49 14.14 3.36
N LEU A 206 -10.46 14.04 4.20
CA LEU A 206 -10.52 13.44 5.52
C LEU A 206 -10.45 14.52 6.59
N GLU A 207 -11.26 14.37 7.63
CA GLU A 207 -11.18 15.22 8.82
C GLU A 207 -9.80 15.06 9.50
N PRO A 208 -9.17 16.13 10.02
CA PRO A 208 -7.84 16.06 10.64
C PRO A 208 -7.74 15.02 11.77
N ALA A 209 -8.80 14.86 12.56
CA ALA A 209 -8.87 13.86 13.62
C ALA A 209 -8.84 12.43 13.05
N ALA A 210 -9.49 12.18 11.91
CA ALA A 210 -9.47 10.88 11.24
C ALA A 210 -8.09 10.59 10.63
N VAL A 211 -7.39 11.61 10.11
CA VAL A 211 -6.01 11.49 9.61
C VAL A 211 -5.06 11.07 10.73
N ALA A 212 -5.12 11.72 11.90
CA ALA A 212 -4.30 11.37 13.05
C ALA A 212 -4.58 9.94 13.55
N GLU A 213 -5.86 9.54 13.56
CA GLU A 213 -6.28 8.19 13.94
C GLU A 213 -5.76 7.12 12.97
N LEU A 214 -5.87 7.38 11.66
CA LEU A 214 -5.34 6.51 10.59
C LEU A 214 -3.82 6.36 10.64
N LEU A 215 -3.09 7.46 10.85
CA LEU A 215 -1.64 7.44 11.05
C LEU A 215 -1.28 6.57 12.27
N GLY A 216 -1.98 6.75 13.38
CA GLY A 216 -1.78 5.94 14.59
C GLY A 216 -2.05 4.45 14.36
N TRP A 217 -3.06 4.11 13.56
CA TRP A 217 -3.35 2.72 13.19
C TRP A 217 -2.30 2.12 12.28
N LEU A 218 -1.87 2.84 11.25
CA LEU A 218 -0.86 2.37 10.31
C LEU A 218 0.48 2.11 11.01
N GLN A 219 0.86 2.93 11.99
CA GLN A 219 2.08 2.71 12.78
C GLN A 219 2.00 1.50 13.72
N ARG A 220 0.81 1.15 14.20
CA ARG A 220 0.57 0.01 15.09
C ARG A 220 0.26 -1.28 14.35
N PHE A 221 0.12 -1.21 13.03
CA PHE A 221 -0.30 -2.35 12.24
C PHE A 221 0.83 -3.38 12.17
N PRO A 222 0.58 -4.65 12.48
CA PRO A 222 1.58 -5.70 12.46
C PRO A 222 1.82 -6.20 11.02
N PHE A 223 2.50 -5.40 10.21
CA PHE A 223 2.78 -5.71 8.80
C PHE A 223 3.63 -6.96 8.59
N GLU A 224 4.33 -7.41 9.61
CA GLU A 224 5.26 -8.55 9.54
C GLU A 224 4.56 -9.91 9.51
N GLU A 225 3.44 -10.07 10.24
CA GLU A 225 2.81 -11.36 10.51
C GLU A 225 1.55 -11.64 9.64
N ALA A 226 1.08 -10.65 8.86
CA ALA A 226 -0.25 -10.63 8.25
C ALA A 226 -0.25 -10.28 6.74
N THR A 227 0.20 -11.19 5.87
CA THR A 227 -0.04 -11.24 4.40
C THR A 227 0.55 -10.17 3.44
N ALA A 228 0.87 -10.66 2.22
CA ALA A 228 1.17 -10.05 0.89
C ALA A 228 2.02 -8.75 0.79
N PRO A 229 3.13 -8.74 0.01
CA PRO A 229 3.96 -7.54 -0.26
C PRO A 229 3.17 -6.29 -0.70
N ARG A 230 2.06 -6.51 -1.43
CA ARG A 230 1.13 -5.46 -1.89
C ARG A 230 0.49 -4.66 -0.75
N ALA A 231 0.20 -5.32 0.37
CA ALA A 231 -0.38 -4.71 1.55
C ALA A 231 0.56 -3.68 2.18
N ARG A 232 1.84 -4.05 2.30
CA ARG A 232 2.90 -3.17 2.79
C ARG A 232 3.10 -1.97 1.86
N SER A 233 3.15 -2.20 0.55
CA SER A 233 3.27 -1.14 -0.45
C SER A 233 2.11 -0.12 -0.36
N LEU A 234 0.86 -0.59 -0.24
CA LEU A 234 -0.31 0.28 -0.10
C LEU A 234 -0.29 1.07 1.20
N ALA A 235 0.09 0.45 2.31
CA ALA A 235 0.20 1.11 3.61
C ALA A 235 1.32 2.18 3.61
N SER A 236 2.49 1.88 3.05
CA SER A 236 3.59 2.84 2.90
C SER A 236 3.20 4.00 1.98
N ARG A 237 2.50 3.73 0.86
CA ARG A 237 1.97 4.78 -0.03
C ARG A 237 0.97 5.68 0.72
N ALA A 238 0.05 5.10 1.49
CA ALA A 238 -0.92 5.85 2.28
C ALA A 238 -0.28 6.68 3.39
N LEU A 239 0.74 6.14 4.09
CA LEU A 239 1.55 6.88 5.07
C LEU A 239 2.17 8.11 4.42
N HIS A 240 2.83 7.94 3.27
CA HIS A 240 3.47 9.05 2.56
C HIS A 240 2.45 10.12 2.13
N ILE A 241 1.30 9.72 1.60
CA ILE A 241 0.22 10.64 1.22
C ILE A 241 -0.28 11.42 2.45
N LEU A 242 -0.50 10.76 3.59
CA LEU A 242 -0.96 11.41 4.82
C LEU A 242 0.10 12.35 5.41
N GLU A 243 1.38 11.98 5.35
CA GLU A 243 2.50 12.82 5.79
C GLU A 243 2.64 14.09 4.94
N VAL A 244 2.38 14.00 3.63
CA VAL A 244 2.39 15.15 2.72
C VAL A 244 1.18 16.06 2.93
N ILE A 245 0.01 15.50 3.24
CA ILE A 245 -1.24 16.26 3.44
C ILE A 245 -1.30 16.95 4.82
N ALA A 246 -0.61 16.40 5.84
CA ALA A 246 -0.68 16.91 7.21
C ALA A 246 0.72 17.23 7.81
N PRO A 247 1.47 18.19 7.24
CA PRO A 247 2.79 18.59 7.74
C PRO A 247 2.76 19.14 9.17
N ASP A 248 1.63 19.69 9.62
CA ASP A 248 1.47 20.33 10.94
C ASP A 248 1.29 19.33 12.12
N LEU A 249 1.32 18.01 11.87
CA LEU A 249 1.15 16.97 12.91
C LEU A 249 2.46 16.44 13.52
N GLU A 250 3.59 17.15 13.36
CA GLU A 250 4.91 16.78 13.89
C GLU A 250 4.93 16.49 15.42
N GLY A 251 3.95 16.98 16.18
CA GLY A 251 3.84 16.77 17.63
C GLY A 251 3.26 15.42 18.08
N LEU A 252 2.73 14.58 17.18
CA LEU A 252 2.06 13.31 17.52
C LEU A 252 2.94 12.06 17.40
N ARG A 253 4.25 12.22 17.14
CA ARG A 253 5.19 11.09 17.12
C ARG A 253 5.32 10.50 18.54
N PRO A 254 4.93 9.24 18.81
CA PRO A 254 5.41 8.57 20.00
C PRO A 254 6.91 8.34 19.85
N ARG A 255 7.69 8.67 20.88
CA ARG A 255 9.13 8.34 20.92
C ARG A 255 9.29 6.82 20.77
N PRO A 256 10.28 6.34 19.98
CA PRO A 256 10.61 4.92 19.94
C PRO A 256 10.92 4.45 21.36
N GLN A 257 10.20 3.43 21.81
CA GLN A 257 10.45 2.78 23.08
C GLN A 257 11.76 1.98 22.95
N PRO A 258 12.75 2.18 23.82
CA PRO A 258 14.00 1.45 23.72
C PRO A 258 13.79 -0.02 24.09
N ASP A 259 14.21 -0.89 23.17
CA ASP A 259 14.48 -2.33 23.27
C ASP A 259 13.78 -3.09 24.41
N ALA A 260 12.64 -3.70 24.08
CA ALA A 260 12.16 -4.85 24.84
C ALA A 260 13.07 -6.06 24.55
N PRO A 261 13.57 -6.77 25.57
CA PRO A 261 14.46 -7.92 25.37
C PRO A 261 13.74 -9.04 24.63
N GLN A 262 14.27 -9.41 23.46
CA GLN A 262 13.85 -10.58 22.69
C GLN A 262 14.01 -11.85 23.54
N ALA A 263 12.90 -12.45 23.94
CA ALA A 263 12.90 -13.80 24.49
C ALA A 263 13.20 -14.79 23.36
N ALA A 264 14.16 -15.68 23.58
CA ALA A 264 14.56 -16.71 22.64
C ALA A 264 13.36 -17.60 22.25
N PRO A 265 13.23 -17.99 20.97
CA PRO A 265 12.16 -18.86 20.53
C PRO A 265 12.34 -20.26 21.13
N ASP A 266 11.35 -20.68 21.92
CA ASP A 266 11.26 -22.04 22.42
C ASP A 266 10.91 -22.99 21.27
N VAL A 267 11.63 -24.10 21.23
CA VAL A 267 11.73 -25.02 20.09
C VAL A 267 10.42 -25.77 19.85
N SER A 268 9.77 -25.45 18.73
CA SER A 268 8.93 -26.40 17.97
C SER A 268 9.11 -26.20 16.46
N ALA A 269 10.36 -26.28 16.01
CA ALA A 269 10.74 -26.12 14.60
C ALA A 269 10.69 -27.43 13.79
N ALA A 270 10.08 -28.50 14.32
CA ALA A 270 10.18 -29.84 13.72
C ALA A 270 8.96 -30.28 12.90
N GLN A 271 7.93 -29.45 12.73
CA GLN A 271 6.67 -29.85 12.06
C GLN A 271 6.17 -28.93 10.94
N ILE A 272 6.94 -27.93 10.51
CA ILE A 272 6.68 -27.16 9.28
C ILE A 272 7.85 -27.35 8.31
N ALA A 273 8.07 -28.60 7.90
CA ALA A 273 8.75 -28.89 6.63
C ALA A 273 7.71 -28.82 5.49
N GLU A 274 6.92 -27.74 5.48
CA GLU A 274 5.97 -27.45 4.41
C GLU A 274 6.76 -26.92 3.22
N ASN A 275 6.52 -27.52 2.05
CA ASN A 275 7.10 -27.20 0.73
C ASN A 275 7.40 -25.71 0.56
N ARG A 276 8.66 -25.31 0.79
CA ARG A 276 9.12 -23.96 0.47
C ARG A 276 9.26 -23.86 -1.05
N PRO A 277 8.69 -22.83 -1.69
CA PRO A 277 8.80 -22.69 -3.13
C PRO A 277 10.24 -22.32 -3.51
N ALA A 278 10.67 -22.78 -4.68
CA ALA A 278 11.96 -22.42 -5.26
C ALA A 278 12.00 -20.92 -5.59
N ARG A 279 13.15 -20.27 -5.36
CA ARG A 279 13.33 -18.82 -5.58
C ARG A 279 14.64 -18.54 -6.29
N LEU A 280 14.60 -17.62 -7.25
CA LEU A 280 15.78 -17.03 -7.88
C LEU A 280 16.17 -15.77 -7.11
N VAL A 281 17.37 -15.74 -6.52
CA VAL A 281 17.78 -14.68 -5.58
C VAL A 281 19.21 -14.23 -5.84
N LEU A 282 19.55 -13.07 -5.27
CA LEU A 282 20.93 -12.68 -5.03
C LEU A 282 21.18 -12.73 -3.52
N LEU A 283 22.07 -13.59 -3.04
CA LEU A 283 22.41 -13.66 -1.62
C LEU A 283 23.62 -12.78 -1.28
N PRO A 284 23.68 -12.22 -0.06
CA PRO A 284 24.86 -11.51 0.41
C PRO A 284 26.07 -12.45 0.47
N ALA A 285 27.26 -11.89 0.24
CA ALA A 285 28.48 -12.66 0.17
C ALA A 285 28.74 -13.47 1.46
N GLY A 286 28.84 -14.78 1.32
CA GLY A 286 29.13 -15.70 2.44
C GLY A 286 27.90 -16.28 3.14
N ALA A 287 26.67 -15.96 2.69
CA ALA A 287 25.48 -16.68 3.13
C ALA A 287 25.44 -18.10 2.55
N GLU A 288 25.08 -19.09 3.37
CA GLU A 288 24.80 -20.44 2.90
C GLU A 288 23.39 -20.49 2.28
N GLY A 289 23.30 -20.94 1.02
CA GLY A 289 22.04 -21.11 0.32
C GLY A 289 21.30 -22.37 0.76
N ALA A 290 19.99 -22.28 0.95
CA ALA A 290 19.12 -23.44 1.08
C ALA A 290 18.92 -24.11 -0.30
N SER A 291 18.55 -25.40 -0.32
CA SER A 291 18.34 -26.18 -1.55
C SER A 291 17.29 -25.60 -2.50
N GLU A 292 16.35 -24.79 -1.98
CA GLU A 292 15.29 -24.16 -2.77
C GLU A 292 15.68 -22.77 -3.31
N LEU A 293 16.88 -22.27 -2.98
CA LEU A 293 17.36 -20.95 -3.40
C LEU A 293 18.43 -21.11 -4.48
N LEU A 294 18.15 -20.54 -5.66
CA LEU A 294 19.16 -20.39 -6.70
C LEU A 294 19.82 -19.02 -6.58
N ASP A 295 21.04 -18.99 -6.05
CA ASP A 295 21.83 -17.77 -5.88
C ASP A 295 22.64 -17.44 -7.15
N LEU A 296 22.42 -16.25 -7.70
CA LEU A 296 23.16 -15.74 -8.87
C LEU A 296 24.45 -14.98 -8.50
N GLY A 297 24.72 -14.75 -7.21
CA GLY A 297 25.86 -13.98 -6.73
C GLY A 297 27.24 -14.48 -7.18
N PRO A 298 27.50 -15.80 -7.27
CA PRO A 298 28.75 -16.31 -7.81
C PRO A 298 28.97 -15.93 -9.28
N LEU A 299 27.93 -15.99 -10.11
CA LEU A 299 28.02 -15.66 -11.54
C LEU A 299 28.27 -14.16 -11.76
N LEU A 300 27.58 -13.29 -11.00
CA LEU A 300 27.80 -11.84 -11.10
C LEU A 300 29.23 -11.44 -10.71
N ARG A 301 29.82 -12.06 -9.68
CA ARG A 301 31.21 -11.79 -9.29
C ARG A 301 32.23 -12.21 -10.35
N GLN A 302 31.97 -13.29 -11.08
CA GLN A 302 32.82 -13.70 -12.21
C GLN A 302 32.73 -12.71 -13.37
N LEU A 303 31.54 -12.17 -13.63
CA LEU A 303 31.30 -11.15 -14.66
C LEU A 303 32.11 -9.88 -14.35
N GLU A 304 32.07 -9.42 -13.10
CA GLU A 304 32.83 -8.25 -12.64
C GLU A 304 34.35 -8.49 -12.62
N GLY A 305 34.79 -9.72 -12.37
CA GLY A 305 36.19 -10.14 -12.41
C GLY A 305 36.78 -10.28 -13.82
N GLY A 306 35.96 -10.12 -14.88
CA GLY A 306 36.39 -10.22 -16.28
C GLY A 306 36.51 -11.64 -16.83
N ASP A 307 36.03 -12.66 -16.12
CA ASP A 307 35.99 -14.05 -16.60
C ASP A 307 34.72 -14.32 -17.41
N LEU A 308 34.74 -13.91 -18.68
CA LEU A 308 33.60 -14.00 -19.59
C LEU A 308 33.27 -15.44 -20.04
N LEU A 309 34.18 -16.40 -19.83
CA LEU A 309 34.00 -17.77 -20.33
C LEU A 309 33.01 -18.58 -19.47
N GLY A 310 32.81 -18.19 -18.20
CA GLY A 310 31.87 -18.82 -17.26
C GLY A 310 30.70 -17.93 -16.83
N ALA A 311 30.80 -16.60 -16.94
CA ALA A 311 29.83 -15.65 -16.37
C ALA A 311 28.70 -15.20 -17.32
N GLY A 312 28.66 -15.71 -18.55
CA GLY A 312 27.67 -15.32 -19.55
C GLY A 312 26.36 -16.13 -19.49
N PRO A 313 25.46 -15.95 -20.48
CA PRO A 313 24.21 -16.71 -20.59
C PRO A 313 24.37 -18.23 -20.47
N LYS A 314 25.47 -18.79 -20.99
CA LYS A 314 25.79 -20.21 -20.87
C LYS A 314 26.01 -20.67 -19.42
N GLY A 315 26.64 -19.84 -18.59
CA GLY A 315 26.84 -20.14 -17.17
C GLY A 315 25.53 -20.14 -16.41
N VAL A 316 24.64 -19.19 -16.74
CA VAL A 316 23.27 -19.15 -16.21
C VAL A 316 22.50 -20.41 -16.60
N ASP A 317 22.59 -20.83 -17.86
CA ASP A 317 21.92 -22.06 -18.32
C ASP A 317 22.42 -23.30 -17.58
N GLN A 318 23.75 -23.45 -17.43
CA GLN A 318 24.34 -24.57 -16.72
C GLN A 318 23.91 -24.59 -15.24
N LEU A 319 23.96 -23.44 -14.58
CA LEU A 319 23.54 -23.32 -13.18
C LEU A 319 22.06 -23.65 -13.00
N LEU A 320 21.20 -23.17 -13.90
CA LEU A 320 19.76 -23.45 -13.89
C LEU A 320 19.47 -24.93 -14.17
N ASP A 321 20.17 -25.55 -15.12
CA ASP A 321 20.01 -26.96 -15.46
C ASP A 321 20.40 -27.85 -14.26
N ASP A 322 21.54 -27.56 -13.64
CA ASP A 322 21.99 -28.26 -12.42
C ASP A 322 21.00 -28.08 -11.27
N PHE A 323 20.51 -26.85 -11.04
CA PHE A 323 19.50 -26.58 -10.02
C PHE A 323 18.19 -27.33 -10.29
N CYS A 324 17.67 -27.26 -11.51
CA CYS A 324 16.42 -27.92 -11.88
C CYS A 324 16.52 -29.45 -11.80
N TRP A 325 17.71 -30.01 -12.09
CA TRP A 325 17.98 -31.44 -11.94
C TRP A 325 17.90 -31.90 -10.48
N HIS A 326 18.34 -31.05 -9.54
CA HIS A 326 18.32 -31.34 -8.10
C HIS A 326 17.02 -30.90 -7.41
N LEU A 327 16.20 -30.08 -8.05
CA LEU A 327 14.94 -29.60 -7.50
C LEU A 327 13.89 -30.72 -7.50
N ALA A 328 13.29 -31.00 -6.34
CA ALA A 328 12.25 -32.03 -6.25
C ALA A 328 11.08 -31.73 -7.21
N GLY A 329 10.56 -32.76 -7.88
CA GLY A 329 9.61 -32.61 -8.99
C GLY A 329 8.28 -31.92 -8.62
N THR A 330 7.91 -31.93 -7.33
CA THR A 330 6.68 -31.30 -6.83
C THR A 330 6.89 -29.89 -6.26
N THR A 331 8.11 -29.38 -6.26
CA THR A 331 8.40 -28.06 -5.67
C THR A 331 7.86 -26.96 -6.59
N ALA A 332 6.92 -26.17 -6.08
CA ALA A 332 6.47 -24.93 -6.72
C ALA A 332 7.62 -23.90 -6.76
N ALA A 333 7.54 -22.92 -7.65
CA ALA A 333 8.53 -21.86 -7.80
C ALA A 333 7.84 -20.50 -7.78
N ARG A 334 8.52 -19.47 -7.26
CA ARG A 334 8.02 -18.10 -7.34
C ARG A 334 8.46 -17.41 -8.64
N PRO A 335 7.73 -16.38 -9.10
CA PRO A 335 8.16 -15.52 -10.20
C PRO A 335 9.53 -14.89 -9.94
N ALA A 336 10.41 -14.98 -10.94
CA ALA A 336 11.77 -14.46 -10.84
C ALA A 336 11.80 -12.94 -10.58
N SER A 337 10.90 -12.18 -11.21
CA SER A 337 10.81 -10.73 -11.02
C SER A 337 10.55 -10.35 -9.57
N GLU A 338 9.67 -11.08 -8.89
CA GLU A 338 9.33 -10.84 -7.49
C GLU A 338 10.51 -11.20 -6.58
N THR A 339 11.07 -12.41 -6.71
CA THR A 339 12.12 -12.87 -5.80
C THR A 339 13.44 -12.14 -6.00
N LEU A 340 13.77 -11.75 -7.23
CA LEU A 340 14.97 -10.95 -7.50
C LEU A 340 14.85 -9.57 -6.87
N LEU A 341 13.75 -8.84 -7.09
CA LEU A 341 13.56 -7.50 -6.50
C LEU A 341 13.55 -7.56 -4.97
N GLU A 342 12.85 -8.54 -4.36
CA GLU A 342 12.86 -8.79 -2.92
C GLU A 342 14.28 -8.99 -2.37
N SER A 343 15.15 -9.68 -3.12
CA SER A 343 16.53 -9.94 -2.70
C SER A 343 17.49 -8.77 -2.97
N LEU A 344 17.24 -7.99 -4.02
CA LEU A 344 18.11 -6.90 -4.47
C LEU A 344 17.87 -5.60 -3.70
N GLU A 345 16.63 -5.29 -3.33
CA GLU A 345 16.28 -4.02 -2.68
C GLU A 345 17.09 -3.76 -1.39
N PRO A 346 17.23 -4.72 -0.44
CA PRO A 346 18.09 -4.53 0.73
C PRO A 346 19.56 -4.31 0.36
N GLN A 347 20.07 -5.04 -0.63
CA GLN A 347 21.47 -4.91 -1.05
C GLN A 347 21.75 -3.56 -1.71
N TRP A 348 20.80 -3.02 -2.48
CA TRP A 348 20.91 -1.67 -3.04
C TRP A 348 20.90 -0.58 -1.96
N GLN A 349 20.12 -0.76 -0.90
CA GLN A 349 20.14 0.10 0.29
C GLN A 349 21.49 0.04 1.00
N GLU A 350 22.14 -1.13 1.02
CA GLU A 350 23.50 -1.33 1.52
C GLU A 350 24.60 -0.85 0.56
N GLY A 351 24.23 -0.36 -0.63
CA GLY A 351 25.15 0.28 -1.58
C GLY A 351 25.64 -0.62 -2.72
N LEU A 352 25.06 -1.81 -2.91
CA LEU A 352 25.33 -2.63 -4.10
C LEU A 352 25.00 -1.83 -5.37
N ARG A 353 25.87 -1.93 -6.38
CA ARG A 353 25.65 -1.34 -7.71
C ARG A 353 25.98 -2.36 -8.79
N LEU A 354 24.98 -2.68 -9.60
CA LEU A 354 25.05 -3.58 -10.73
C LEU A 354 25.43 -2.80 -11.99
N SER A 355 26.28 -3.41 -12.81
CA SER A 355 26.57 -2.93 -14.16
C SER A 355 25.41 -3.21 -15.13
N SER A 356 25.42 -2.56 -16.29
CA SER A 356 24.45 -2.85 -17.37
C SER A 356 24.48 -4.32 -17.79
N ASP A 357 25.68 -4.92 -17.85
CA ASP A 357 25.84 -6.33 -18.23
C ASP A 357 25.29 -7.26 -17.15
N ALA A 358 25.46 -6.91 -15.87
CA ALA A 358 24.85 -7.64 -14.75
C ALA A 358 23.32 -7.57 -14.80
N CYS A 359 22.74 -6.40 -15.07
CA CYS A 359 21.29 -6.25 -15.25
C CYS A 359 20.77 -7.09 -16.44
N GLY A 360 21.50 -7.11 -17.56
CA GLY A 360 21.19 -7.94 -18.71
C GLY A 360 21.26 -9.44 -18.40
N LEU A 361 22.26 -9.88 -17.63
CA LEU A 361 22.39 -11.27 -17.21
C LEU A 361 21.28 -11.69 -16.24
N LEU A 362 20.86 -10.82 -15.32
CA LEU A 362 19.73 -11.06 -14.42
C LEU A 362 18.41 -11.19 -15.21
N ALA A 363 18.19 -10.34 -16.22
CA ALA A 363 17.04 -10.44 -17.11
C ALA A 363 17.03 -11.77 -17.86
N TYR A 364 18.19 -12.17 -18.39
CA TYR A 364 18.36 -13.48 -19.02
C TYR A 364 18.05 -14.61 -18.05
N ALA A 365 18.57 -14.57 -16.82
CA ALA A 365 18.32 -15.58 -15.80
C ALA A 365 16.84 -15.69 -15.43
N ALA A 366 16.13 -14.56 -15.31
CA ALA A 366 14.70 -14.54 -15.08
C ALA A 366 13.90 -15.14 -16.25
N ALA A 367 14.27 -14.82 -17.49
CA ALA A 367 13.65 -15.42 -18.69
C ALA A 367 13.88 -16.94 -18.75
N ALA A 368 15.11 -17.36 -18.47
CA ALA A 368 15.53 -18.75 -18.45
C ALA A 368 14.84 -19.54 -17.33
N TRP A 369 14.66 -18.93 -16.16
CA TRP A 369 13.87 -19.45 -15.04
C TRP A 369 12.41 -19.68 -15.44
N GLN A 370 11.79 -18.66 -16.05
CA GLN A 370 10.40 -18.74 -16.51
C GLN A 370 10.19 -19.88 -17.51
N ARG A 371 11.12 -20.04 -18.46
CA ARG A 371 11.06 -21.07 -19.50
C ARG A 371 11.21 -22.50 -18.95
N ARG A 372 12.11 -22.71 -17.98
CA ARG A 372 12.43 -24.04 -17.45
C ARG A 372 11.40 -24.56 -16.46
N LEU A 373 10.90 -23.68 -15.58
CA LEU A 373 9.97 -24.09 -14.53
C LEU A 373 8.51 -23.97 -14.97
N GLY A 374 8.19 -23.08 -15.91
CA GLY A 374 6.90 -23.05 -16.61
C GLY A 374 5.69 -23.11 -15.66
N GLU A 375 4.90 -24.17 -15.78
CA GLU A 375 3.68 -24.42 -14.97
C GLU A 375 3.95 -24.56 -13.46
N ARG A 376 5.21 -24.79 -13.05
CA ARG A 376 5.58 -24.84 -11.63
C ARG A 376 5.69 -23.45 -11.00
N ILE A 377 5.72 -22.38 -11.81
CA ILE A 377 5.81 -21.01 -11.32
C ILE A 377 4.41 -20.53 -10.93
N ASP A 378 4.27 -20.10 -9.68
CA ASP A 378 3.06 -19.44 -9.22
C ASP A 378 2.80 -18.20 -10.07
N PRO A 379 1.55 -17.97 -10.53
CA PRO A 379 1.23 -16.77 -11.28
C PRO A 379 1.52 -15.52 -10.45
N LEU A 380 2.11 -14.49 -11.08
CA LEU A 380 2.16 -13.15 -10.50
C LEU A 380 0.73 -12.72 -10.06
N PRO A 381 0.60 -11.87 -9.03
CA PRO A 381 -0.71 -11.42 -8.59
C PRO A 381 -1.40 -10.62 -9.72
N PRO A 382 -2.73 -10.75 -9.88
CA PRO A 382 -3.48 -9.94 -10.82
C PRO A 382 -3.38 -8.47 -10.43
N SER A 383 -3.10 -7.62 -11.42
CA SER A 383 -3.04 -6.18 -11.22
C SER A 383 -4.44 -5.63 -10.97
N ASP A 384 -4.59 -4.74 -9.98
CA ASP A 384 -5.88 -4.12 -9.62
C ASP A 384 -5.87 -2.73 -10.21
N TRP A 385 -6.56 -2.54 -11.34
CA TRP A 385 -6.60 -1.24 -12.00
C TRP A 385 -7.78 -0.39 -11.48
N HIS A 386 -8.71 -0.99 -10.73
CA HIS A 386 -9.80 -0.27 -10.09
C HIS A 386 -9.21 0.62 -9.00
N ASP A 387 -9.28 1.94 -9.18
CA ASP A 387 -8.75 2.98 -8.30
C ASP A 387 -7.26 3.34 -8.43
N GLY A 388 -6.59 2.98 -9.54
CA GLY A 388 -5.15 3.26 -9.68
C GLY A 388 -4.65 3.55 -11.09
N LEU A 389 -3.32 3.60 -11.20
CA LEU A 389 -2.58 3.63 -12.46
C LEU A 389 -2.12 2.22 -12.78
N LEU A 390 -2.53 1.67 -13.91
CA LEU A 390 -1.98 0.42 -14.44
C LEU A 390 -1.08 0.73 -15.63
N VAL A 391 0.20 0.39 -15.52
CA VAL A 391 1.22 0.77 -16.50
C VAL A 391 1.94 -0.46 -17.01
N GLU A 392 1.81 -0.75 -18.31
CA GLU A 392 2.77 -1.64 -18.96
C GLU A 392 4.11 -0.93 -19.08
N LEU A 393 5.17 -1.59 -18.62
CA LEU A 393 6.54 -1.11 -18.73
C LEU A 393 7.05 -1.26 -20.17
N THR A 394 7.74 -0.24 -20.67
CA THR A 394 8.38 -0.27 -22.00
C THR A 394 9.90 -0.26 -21.86
N ALA A 395 10.61 -1.04 -22.68
CA ALA A 395 12.07 -1.03 -22.70
C ALA A 395 12.62 0.36 -23.08
N ASP A 396 11.99 1.06 -24.03
CA ASP A 396 12.48 2.34 -24.53
C ASP A 396 12.43 3.47 -23.48
N GLU A 397 11.34 3.56 -22.70
CA GLU A 397 11.26 4.55 -21.63
C GLU A 397 12.22 4.20 -20.50
N LEU A 398 12.27 2.94 -20.07
CA LEU A 398 13.15 2.52 -18.99
C LEU A 398 14.63 2.70 -19.34
N ALA A 399 15.02 2.45 -20.59
CA ALA A 399 16.38 2.66 -21.09
C ALA A 399 16.84 4.12 -20.99
N VAL A 400 15.90 5.08 -21.04
CA VAL A 400 16.21 6.50 -20.86
C VAL A 400 16.08 6.93 -19.40
N LEU A 401 15.05 6.44 -18.68
CA LEU A 401 14.80 6.82 -17.29
C LEU A 401 15.93 6.38 -16.35
N ALA A 402 16.53 5.20 -16.55
CA ALA A 402 17.64 4.74 -15.71
C ALA A 402 18.86 5.69 -15.74
N PRO A 403 19.49 5.97 -16.91
CA PRO A 403 20.61 6.92 -16.96
C PRO A 403 20.19 8.36 -16.65
N LEU A 404 18.95 8.76 -16.96
CA LEU A 404 18.44 10.08 -16.57
C LEU A 404 18.36 10.24 -15.05
N THR A 405 18.02 9.17 -14.32
CA THR A 405 17.95 9.16 -12.86
C THR A 405 19.35 9.11 -12.23
N ALA A 406 20.24 8.27 -12.78
CA ALA A 406 21.59 8.10 -12.26
C ALA A 406 22.48 9.34 -12.48
N HIS A 407 22.54 9.82 -13.73
CA HIS A 407 23.43 10.92 -14.11
C HIS A 407 22.90 11.64 -15.37
N PRO A 408 21.98 12.62 -15.21
CA PRO A 408 21.34 13.31 -16.35
C PRO A 408 22.34 13.91 -17.34
N ASP A 409 23.46 14.44 -16.85
CA ASP A 409 24.48 15.08 -17.69
C ASP A 409 25.14 14.11 -18.68
N GLY A 410 25.14 12.80 -18.39
CA GLY A 410 25.61 11.76 -19.29
C GLY A 410 24.79 11.63 -20.58
N LEU A 411 23.58 12.20 -20.63
CA LEU A 411 22.71 12.19 -21.81
C LEU A 411 22.94 13.39 -22.74
N ARG A 412 23.75 14.38 -22.35
CA ARG A 412 23.95 15.63 -23.11
C ARG A 412 24.52 15.39 -24.50
N ASP A 413 25.52 14.53 -24.61
CA ASP A 413 26.19 14.25 -25.89
C ASP A 413 25.24 13.52 -26.85
N GLY A 414 24.46 12.56 -26.35
CA GLY A 414 23.42 11.88 -27.12
C GLY A 414 22.37 12.87 -27.65
N LEU A 415 21.86 13.76 -26.78
CA LEU A 415 20.92 14.83 -27.16
C LEU A 415 21.51 15.80 -28.19
N ALA A 416 22.79 16.16 -28.06
CA ALA A 416 23.48 17.02 -29.02
C ALA A 416 23.63 16.35 -30.39
N GLU A 417 23.91 15.04 -30.41
CA GLU A 417 24.04 14.26 -31.63
C GLU A 417 22.69 14.12 -32.36
N LEU A 418 21.61 13.79 -31.63
CA LEU A 418 20.25 13.74 -32.17
C LEU A 418 19.84 15.06 -32.85
N ARG A 419 20.23 16.20 -32.25
CA ARG A 419 20.00 17.53 -32.83
C ARG A 419 20.83 17.76 -34.10
N ARG A 420 22.11 17.38 -34.09
CA ARG A 420 23.02 17.55 -35.23
C ARG A 420 22.53 16.75 -36.44
N LEU A 421 22.01 15.55 -36.19
CA LEU A 421 21.53 14.61 -37.21
C LEU A 421 20.01 14.69 -37.43
N HIS A 422 19.34 15.76 -36.99
CA HIS A 422 17.87 15.87 -37.11
C HIS A 422 17.35 15.76 -38.55
N HIS A 423 18.15 16.17 -39.54
CA HIS A 423 17.78 16.10 -40.96
C HIS A 423 18.28 14.83 -41.67
N ASP A 424 19.01 13.96 -40.96
CA ASP A 424 19.54 12.72 -41.52
C ASP A 424 18.52 11.59 -41.36
N THR A 425 17.73 11.35 -42.41
CA THR A 425 16.73 10.27 -42.42
C THR A 425 17.35 8.90 -42.21
N GLU A 426 18.58 8.64 -42.66
CA GLU A 426 19.24 7.34 -42.47
C GLU A 426 19.52 7.12 -40.98
N PHE A 427 20.05 8.13 -40.29
CA PHE A 427 20.27 8.07 -38.85
C PHE A 427 18.99 7.74 -38.06
N TRP A 428 17.87 8.39 -38.37
CA TRP A 428 16.60 8.15 -37.68
C TRP A 428 15.93 6.83 -38.05
N THR A 429 16.13 6.32 -39.27
CA THR A 429 15.52 5.06 -39.72
C THR A 429 16.37 3.83 -39.39
N ARG A 430 17.68 3.98 -39.26
CA ARG A 430 18.60 2.87 -38.95
C ARG A 430 18.50 2.44 -37.49
N ARG A 431 17.87 1.30 -37.24
CA ARG A 431 17.84 0.66 -35.90
C ARG A 431 19.14 -0.07 -35.62
N GLN A 432 19.76 0.19 -34.46
CA GLN A 432 20.86 -0.63 -33.99
C GLN A 432 20.29 -1.96 -33.49
N GLU A 433 20.70 -3.06 -34.13
CA GLU A 433 20.43 -4.41 -33.63
C GLU A 433 21.32 -4.67 -32.41
N LEU A 434 20.69 -5.05 -31.31
CA LEU A 434 21.35 -5.35 -30.05
C LEU A 434 21.02 -6.80 -29.67
N PRO A 435 21.92 -7.49 -28.95
CA PRO A 435 21.60 -8.78 -28.37
C PRO A 435 20.30 -8.71 -27.56
N TRP A 436 19.50 -9.77 -27.63
CA TRP A 436 18.31 -9.92 -26.80
C TRP A 436 18.73 -9.75 -25.32
N MET A 437 18.05 -8.85 -24.59
CA MET A 437 18.35 -8.41 -23.20
C MET A 437 19.41 -7.29 -23.02
N ALA A 438 20.12 -6.86 -24.08
CA ALA A 438 21.10 -5.79 -23.93
C ALA A 438 20.43 -4.41 -23.78
N ILE A 439 20.91 -3.61 -22.81
CA ILE A 439 20.46 -2.24 -22.61
C ILE A 439 21.12 -1.37 -23.71
N PRO A 440 20.32 -0.60 -24.50
CA PRO A 440 20.88 0.25 -25.54
C PRO A 440 21.78 1.35 -24.97
N PRO A 441 22.83 1.76 -25.69
CA PRO A 441 23.60 2.92 -25.29
C PRO A 441 22.72 4.18 -25.27
N PRO A 442 23.07 5.20 -24.47
CA PRO A 442 22.23 6.39 -24.26
C PRO A 442 21.70 7.05 -25.53
N GLN A 443 22.54 7.18 -26.56
CA GLN A 443 22.14 7.77 -27.84
C GLN A 443 21.04 6.95 -28.54
N GLU A 444 21.17 5.62 -28.56
CA GLU A 444 20.20 4.73 -29.18
C GLU A 444 18.89 4.71 -28.37
N ALA A 445 18.97 4.70 -27.04
CA ALA A 445 17.81 4.80 -26.15
C ALA A 445 17.01 6.08 -26.42
N LEU A 446 17.69 7.22 -26.46
CA LEU A 446 17.07 8.51 -26.78
C LEU A 446 16.48 8.53 -28.19
N ARG A 447 17.15 7.92 -29.18
CA ARG A 447 16.67 7.83 -30.56
C ARG A 447 15.36 7.04 -30.63
N ARG A 448 15.29 5.88 -29.97
CA ARG A 448 14.06 5.06 -29.86
C ARG A 448 12.95 5.81 -29.15
N LEU A 449 13.25 6.54 -28.06
CA LEU A 449 12.26 7.37 -27.39
C LEU A 449 11.64 8.44 -28.33
N HIS A 450 12.41 9.04 -29.23
CA HIS A 450 11.89 10.00 -30.21
C HIS A 450 11.10 9.34 -31.35
N VAL A 451 11.58 8.21 -31.87
CA VAL A 451 10.97 7.54 -33.03
C VAL A 451 9.72 6.75 -32.61
N ASP A 452 9.84 5.93 -31.57
CA ASP A 452 8.82 4.96 -31.16
C ASP A 452 7.83 5.59 -30.18
N GLN A 453 8.32 6.40 -29.24
CA GLN A 453 7.48 7.04 -28.21
C GLN A 453 7.10 8.49 -28.56
N GLY A 454 7.69 9.09 -29.59
CA GLY A 454 7.35 10.46 -30.00
C GLY A 454 7.75 11.53 -28.99
N PHE A 455 8.77 11.28 -28.17
CA PHE A 455 9.34 12.32 -27.33
C PHE A 455 10.00 13.40 -28.20
N TYR A 456 9.81 14.67 -27.86
CA TYR A 456 10.42 15.78 -28.59
C TYR A 456 10.95 16.86 -27.63
N ALA A 457 12.27 17.03 -27.60
CA ALA A 457 12.93 18.00 -26.72
C ALA A 457 12.94 19.43 -27.28
N LEU A 458 12.93 20.46 -26.40
CA LEU A 458 13.12 21.84 -26.84
C LEU A 458 14.49 22.05 -27.49
N SER A 459 14.52 22.81 -28.58
CA SER A 459 15.77 23.04 -29.33
C SER A 459 16.81 23.87 -28.56
N HIS A 460 16.40 24.72 -27.61
CA HIS A 460 17.34 25.53 -26.83
C HIS A 460 17.72 24.92 -25.48
N ASP A 461 16.95 23.95 -24.97
CA ASP A 461 17.21 23.28 -23.69
C ASP A 461 16.65 21.83 -23.65
N PRO A 462 17.29 20.89 -24.36
CA PRO A 462 16.75 19.55 -24.51
C PRO A 462 16.87 18.72 -23.22
N LEU A 463 17.92 18.94 -22.41
CA LEU A 463 18.13 18.18 -21.19
C LEU A 463 17.09 18.53 -20.14
N THR A 464 16.81 19.81 -19.89
CA THR A 464 15.77 20.21 -18.94
C THR A 464 14.40 19.69 -19.37
N THR A 465 14.10 19.66 -20.67
CA THR A 465 12.86 19.06 -21.18
C THR A 465 12.78 17.57 -20.84
N LEU A 466 13.88 16.84 -21.03
CA LEU A 466 13.98 15.43 -20.71
C LEU A 466 13.88 15.16 -19.20
N CYS A 467 14.55 15.96 -18.37
CA CYS A 467 14.47 15.84 -16.91
C CYS A 467 13.03 16.02 -16.42
N ARG A 468 12.32 17.06 -16.88
CA ARG A 468 10.91 17.30 -16.50
C ARG A 468 10.00 16.16 -16.92
N TRP A 469 10.18 15.64 -18.13
CA TRP A 469 9.46 14.45 -18.57
C TRP A 469 9.77 13.23 -17.69
N GLY A 470 11.04 13.01 -17.35
CA GLY A 470 11.49 11.91 -16.51
C GLY A 470 10.94 12.00 -15.08
N GLU A 471 10.88 13.19 -14.50
CA GLU A 471 10.27 13.43 -13.18
C GLU A 471 8.80 13.01 -13.16
N ASP A 472 8.01 13.45 -14.14
CA ASP A 472 6.59 13.09 -14.26
C ASP A 472 6.41 11.59 -14.55
N ALA A 473 7.26 11.00 -15.39
CA ALA A 473 7.22 9.58 -15.72
C ALA A 473 7.58 8.69 -14.51
N ILE A 474 8.61 9.06 -13.75
CA ILE A 474 8.99 8.36 -12.51
C ILE A 474 7.88 8.47 -11.46
N ALA A 475 7.28 9.65 -11.31
CA ALA A 475 6.16 9.83 -10.40
C ALA A 475 4.95 8.96 -10.78
N ALA A 476 4.66 8.84 -12.08
CA ALA A 476 3.64 7.94 -12.60
C ALA A 476 3.95 6.47 -12.26
N LEU A 477 5.20 6.02 -12.51
CA LEU A 477 5.63 4.64 -12.26
C LEU A 477 5.55 4.27 -10.78
N LEU A 478 6.04 5.14 -9.89
CA LEU A 478 6.00 4.93 -8.43
C LEU A 478 4.56 4.92 -7.89
N ALA A 479 3.65 5.65 -8.52
CA ALA A 479 2.23 5.65 -8.16
C ALA A 479 1.43 4.50 -8.81
N SER A 480 2.04 3.75 -9.72
CA SER A 480 1.36 2.69 -10.50
C SER A 480 1.50 1.29 -9.93
N ASP A 481 0.64 0.41 -10.41
CA ASP A 481 0.85 -1.03 -10.40
C ASP A 481 1.45 -1.40 -11.79
N PRO A 482 2.78 -1.49 -11.93
CA PRO A 482 3.43 -1.80 -13.19
C PRO A 482 3.30 -3.27 -13.55
N TRP A 483 3.30 -3.57 -14.84
CA TRP A 483 3.34 -4.94 -15.35
C TRP A 483 4.19 -5.03 -16.62
N THR A 484 4.64 -6.24 -16.93
CA THR A 484 5.25 -6.55 -18.22
C THR A 484 5.11 -8.05 -18.49
N ASP A 485 4.90 -8.42 -19.75
CA ASP A 485 4.96 -9.80 -20.23
C ASP A 485 6.33 -10.13 -20.86
N ASP A 486 7.23 -9.15 -20.96
CA ASP A 486 8.52 -9.24 -21.62
C ASP A 486 9.67 -9.29 -20.61
N ALA A 487 10.36 -10.43 -20.56
CA ALA A 487 11.51 -10.60 -19.68
C ALA A 487 12.67 -9.64 -20.00
N ALA A 488 12.78 -9.10 -21.23
CA ALA A 488 13.78 -8.09 -21.57
C ALA A 488 13.53 -6.75 -20.89
N VAL A 489 12.27 -6.43 -20.61
CA VAL A 489 11.89 -5.23 -19.87
C VAL A 489 12.32 -5.33 -18.40
N LEU A 490 12.41 -6.54 -17.83
CA LEU A 490 12.85 -6.73 -16.44
C LEU A 490 14.27 -6.22 -16.20
N GLY A 491 15.22 -6.44 -17.12
CA GLY A 491 16.58 -5.92 -16.97
C GLY A 491 16.64 -4.39 -16.93
N HIS A 492 15.80 -3.75 -17.73
CA HIS A 492 15.68 -2.30 -17.77
C HIS A 492 15.00 -1.77 -16.50
N TRP A 493 14.02 -2.52 -15.98
CA TRP A 493 13.37 -2.21 -14.72
C TRP A 493 14.33 -2.33 -13.54
N ILE A 494 15.14 -3.39 -13.47
CA ILE A 494 16.18 -3.59 -12.45
C ILE A 494 17.16 -2.41 -12.46
N ALA A 495 17.60 -1.97 -13.64
CA ALA A 495 18.49 -0.82 -13.77
C ALA A 495 17.86 0.47 -13.21
N LEU A 496 16.60 0.77 -13.55
CA LEU A 496 15.90 1.93 -12.99
C LEU A 496 15.65 1.79 -11.48
N ALA A 497 15.21 0.62 -11.04
CA ALA A 497 14.89 0.29 -9.66
C ALA A 497 16.09 0.54 -8.72
N GLN A 498 17.28 0.13 -9.13
CA GLN A 498 18.52 0.40 -8.39
C GLN A 498 18.72 1.90 -8.14
N GLU A 499 18.53 2.73 -9.18
CA GLU A 499 18.73 4.17 -9.06
C GLU A 499 17.66 4.82 -8.19
N LEU A 500 16.40 4.36 -8.30
CA LEU A 500 15.30 4.84 -7.44
C LEU A 500 15.55 4.49 -5.97
N VAL A 501 15.98 3.26 -5.66
CA VAL A 501 16.32 2.84 -4.30
C VAL A 501 17.53 3.60 -3.78
N GLY A 502 18.55 3.81 -4.62
CA GLY A 502 19.73 4.61 -4.28
C GLY A 502 19.41 6.07 -3.93
N LEU A 503 18.33 6.62 -4.50
CA LEU A 503 17.79 7.95 -4.17
C LEU A 503 16.79 7.95 -3.00
N GLY A 504 16.56 6.81 -2.35
CA GLY A 504 15.59 6.68 -1.26
C GLY A 504 14.13 6.74 -1.71
N ARG A 505 13.83 6.51 -2.99
CA ARG A 505 12.46 6.55 -3.55
C ARG A 505 11.74 5.18 -3.50
N GLY A 506 11.96 4.41 -2.42
CA GLY A 506 11.30 3.13 -2.15
C GLY A 506 10.09 3.25 -1.21
N PRO A 507 9.29 2.18 -1.02
CA PRO A 507 9.44 0.85 -1.62
C PRO A 507 9.05 0.81 -3.11
N LEU A 508 9.71 -0.04 -3.89
CA LEU A 508 9.40 -0.21 -5.30
C LEU A 508 8.02 -0.89 -5.48
N PRO A 509 7.25 -0.50 -6.51
CA PRO A 509 5.99 -1.17 -6.80
C PRO A 509 6.25 -2.61 -7.31
N PRO A 510 5.50 -3.63 -6.83
CA PRO A 510 5.65 -4.99 -7.32
C PRO A 510 5.16 -5.08 -8.77
N LEU A 511 5.82 -5.93 -9.58
CA LEU A 511 5.33 -6.23 -10.93
C LEU A 511 4.13 -7.17 -10.86
N GLY A 512 3.03 -6.80 -11.53
CA GLY A 512 1.81 -7.60 -11.62
C GLY A 512 1.67 -8.36 -12.94
N GLN A 513 0.61 -9.17 -13.07
CA GLN A 513 0.23 -9.77 -14.36
C GLN A 513 -0.40 -8.76 -15.32
N PRO A 514 -0.20 -8.94 -16.64
CA PRO A 514 -1.04 -8.28 -17.64
C PRO A 514 -2.52 -8.61 -17.40
N PRO A 515 -3.43 -7.64 -17.40
CA PRO A 515 -4.86 -7.94 -17.45
C PRO A 515 -5.20 -8.62 -18.78
N LEU A 516 -6.13 -9.59 -18.76
CA LEU A 516 -6.62 -10.17 -20.01
C LEU A 516 -7.56 -9.18 -20.69
N ALA A 517 -7.37 -8.95 -22.00
CA ALA A 517 -8.18 -8.01 -22.77
C ALA A 517 -9.69 -8.27 -22.63
N GLU A 518 -10.11 -9.53 -22.65
CA GLU A 518 -11.51 -9.90 -22.50
C GLU A 518 -12.07 -9.58 -21.10
N GLN A 519 -11.26 -9.79 -20.05
CA GLN A 519 -11.65 -9.47 -18.67
C GLN A 519 -11.78 -7.95 -18.52
N LEU A 520 -10.82 -7.20 -19.04
CA LEU A 520 -10.85 -5.75 -18.99
C LEU A 520 -12.07 -5.17 -19.74
N LEU A 521 -12.33 -5.65 -20.96
CA LEU A 521 -13.51 -5.23 -21.75
C LEU A 521 -14.83 -5.56 -21.02
N ALA A 522 -14.88 -6.68 -20.30
CA ALA A 522 -16.04 -7.03 -19.49
C ALA A 522 -16.23 -6.06 -18.32
N GLU A 523 -15.15 -5.68 -17.65
CA GLU A 523 -15.17 -4.73 -16.54
C GLU A 523 -15.46 -3.29 -16.96
N PHE A 524 -15.23 -2.94 -18.23
CA PHE A 524 -15.65 -1.65 -18.79
C PHE A 524 -17.16 -1.50 -18.94
N SER A 525 -17.92 -2.60 -18.86
CA SER A 525 -19.39 -2.61 -19.00
C SER A 525 -20.07 -1.53 -18.16
N GLY A 526 -20.80 -0.62 -18.82
CA GLY A 526 -21.54 0.46 -18.16
C GLY A 526 -20.71 1.63 -17.63
N LEU A 527 -19.40 1.64 -17.88
CA LEU A 527 -18.53 2.77 -17.54
C LEU A 527 -18.50 3.80 -18.68
N GLU A 528 -18.03 5.00 -18.35
CA GLU A 528 -17.65 6.04 -19.32
C GLU A 528 -16.13 6.08 -19.41
N LEU A 529 -15.60 5.95 -20.62
CA LEU A 529 -14.18 5.85 -20.89
C LEU A 529 -13.71 6.97 -21.83
N VAL A 530 -12.45 7.34 -21.67
CA VAL A 530 -11.71 8.16 -22.64
C VAL A 530 -10.51 7.40 -23.14
N TYR A 531 -10.38 7.27 -24.46
CA TYR A 531 -9.17 6.76 -25.12
C TYR A 531 -8.37 7.92 -25.70
N VAL A 532 -7.06 7.93 -25.46
CA VAL A 532 -6.12 8.91 -26.01
C VAL A 532 -5.03 8.17 -26.74
N GLY A 533 -4.97 8.33 -28.07
CA GLY A 533 -3.94 7.68 -28.86
C GLY A 533 -3.97 8.00 -30.34
N ASP A 534 -2.94 7.56 -31.07
CA ASP A 534 -2.78 7.77 -32.50
C ASP A 534 -3.87 7.03 -33.34
N ARG A 535 -4.39 5.92 -32.81
CA ARG A 535 -5.46 5.11 -33.42
C ARG A 535 -6.87 5.42 -32.91
N SER A 536 -7.07 6.62 -32.38
CA SER A 536 -8.35 7.08 -31.79
C SER A 536 -9.57 6.90 -32.70
N GLU A 537 -9.43 7.17 -34.01
CA GLU A 537 -10.51 6.99 -34.98
C GLU A 537 -10.85 5.52 -35.24
N ALA A 538 -9.84 4.65 -35.31
CA ALA A 538 -10.03 3.21 -35.49
C ALA A 538 -10.75 2.62 -34.27
N VAL A 539 -10.31 2.99 -33.06
CA VAL A 539 -10.94 2.58 -31.79
C VAL A 539 -12.39 3.10 -31.70
N ALA A 540 -12.64 4.36 -32.06
CA ALA A 540 -13.99 4.92 -32.10
C ALA A 540 -14.90 4.20 -33.10
N THR A 541 -14.34 3.72 -34.21
CA THR A 541 -15.08 2.97 -35.23
C THR A 541 -15.40 1.55 -34.76
N ALA A 542 -14.44 0.85 -34.16
CA ALA A 542 -14.64 -0.47 -33.56
C ALA A 542 -15.69 -0.44 -32.44
N HIS A 543 -15.66 0.61 -31.59
CA HIS A 543 -16.65 0.83 -30.55
C HIS A 543 -18.07 1.05 -31.11
N ARG A 544 -18.22 1.93 -32.11
CA ARG A 544 -19.51 2.16 -32.78
C ARG A 544 -20.04 0.91 -33.50
N ALA A 545 -19.14 0.06 -34.00
CA ALA A 545 -19.48 -1.23 -34.59
C ALA A 545 -19.80 -2.32 -33.55
N GLY A 546 -19.68 -2.02 -32.25
CA GLY A 546 -19.95 -2.96 -31.15
C GLY A 546 -18.90 -4.04 -30.95
N GLN A 547 -17.74 -3.94 -31.61
CA GLN A 547 -16.69 -4.97 -31.58
C GLN A 547 -16.00 -5.07 -30.21
N LEU A 548 -16.00 -3.97 -29.46
CA LEU A 548 -15.37 -3.87 -28.14
C LEU A 548 -16.27 -4.33 -26.98
N PHE A 549 -17.52 -4.71 -27.23
CA PHE A 549 -18.42 -5.09 -26.15
C PHE A 549 -18.22 -6.55 -25.74
N ARG A 550 -17.91 -6.77 -24.46
CA ARG A 550 -17.88 -8.08 -23.80
C ARG A 550 -18.82 -8.05 -22.59
N GLY A 551 -20.12 -7.89 -22.85
CA GLY A 551 -21.13 -7.69 -21.81
C GLY A 551 -22.06 -6.53 -22.13
N ARG A 552 -22.22 -5.59 -21.19
CA ARG A 552 -23.06 -4.42 -21.43
C ARG A 552 -22.28 -3.36 -22.22
N PRO A 553 -22.96 -2.57 -23.07
CA PRO A 553 -22.32 -1.42 -23.71
C PRO A 553 -21.72 -0.46 -22.67
N PHE A 554 -20.66 0.22 -23.08
CA PHE A 554 -20.01 1.28 -22.30
C PHE A 554 -19.83 2.52 -23.17
N GLY A 555 -19.72 3.70 -22.54
CA GLY A 555 -19.47 4.95 -23.25
C GLY A 555 -17.99 5.10 -23.57
N LEU A 556 -17.66 5.49 -24.80
CA LEU A 556 -16.28 5.75 -25.22
C LEU A 556 -16.19 7.08 -25.96
N ARG A 557 -15.23 7.90 -25.57
CA ARG A 557 -14.83 9.10 -26.29
C ARG A 557 -13.34 8.99 -26.60
N CYS A 558 -12.96 9.38 -27.81
CA CYS A 558 -11.58 9.27 -28.25
C CYS A 558 -10.99 10.66 -28.51
N LEU A 559 -9.73 10.84 -28.10
CA LEU A 559 -8.89 11.98 -28.44
C LEU A 559 -7.67 11.49 -29.20
N ALA A 560 -7.30 12.22 -30.26
CA ALA A 560 -6.05 11.98 -30.94
C ALA A 560 -4.88 12.45 -30.07
N ALA A 561 -3.83 11.64 -29.99
CA ALA A 561 -2.56 12.08 -29.42
C ALA A 561 -1.89 13.13 -30.33
N PRO A 562 -1.06 14.03 -29.78
CA PRO A 562 -0.20 14.88 -30.59
C PRO A 562 0.70 14.05 -31.51
N ASP A 563 0.77 14.44 -32.78
CA ASP A 563 1.60 13.75 -33.78
C ASP A 563 3.06 14.18 -33.64
N SER A 564 3.82 13.47 -32.80
CA SER A 564 5.19 13.83 -32.42
C SER A 564 6.25 12.77 -32.64
N ARG A 565 5.91 11.68 -33.34
CA ARG A 565 6.89 10.69 -33.77
C ARG A 565 7.65 11.20 -34.99
N TYR A 566 8.98 11.05 -34.98
CA TYR A 566 9.81 11.40 -36.13
C TYR A 566 9.27 10.75 -37.42
N PRO A 567 9.23 11.46 -38.57
CA PRO A 567 9.78 12.81 -38.81
C PRO A 567 8.83 13.95 -38.45
N ARG A 568 7.64 13.65 -37.93
CA ARG A 568 6.62 14.64 -37.64
C ARG A 568 6.95 15.33 -36.31
N ARG A 569 6.92 16.66 -36.33
CA ARG A 569 7.23 17.49 -35.17
C ARG A 569 6.02 18.36 -34.86
N PRO A 570 5.49 18.34 -33.63
CA PRO A 570 4.44 19.26 -33.25
C PRO A 570 4.97 20.70 -33.34
N ALA A 571 4.10 21.65 -33.71
CA ALA A 571 4.47 23.05 -33.75
C ALA A 571 4.82 23.60 -32.35
N ALA A 572 4.30 22.96 -31.31
CA ALA A 572 4.51 23.29 -29.91
C ALA A 572 5.52 22.33 -29.24
N SER A 573 6.05 22.73 -28.10
CA SER A 573 6.92 21.89 -27.26
C SER A 573 6.19 20.67 -26.67
N LEU A 574 6.93 19.71 -26.11
CA LEU A 574 6.36 18.58 -25.37
C LEU A 574 5.43 19.06 -24.25
N SER A 575 5.88 20.03 -23.45
CA SER A 575 5.09 20.57 -22.35
C SER A 575 3.82 21.25 -22.85
N GLU A 576 3.90 22.11 -23.88
CA GLU A 576 2.70 22.76 -24.44
C GLU A 576 1.73 21.76 -25.07
N SER A 577 2.25 20.72 -25.73
CA SER A 577 1.43 19.65 -26.31
C SER A 577 0.74 18.82 -25.23
N LEU A 578 1.44 18.52 -24.13
CA LEU A 578 0.88 17.84 -22.97
C LEU A 578 -0.18 18.70 -22.27
N GLU A 579 0.05 20.01 -22.08
CA GLU A 579 -0.94 20.93 -21.51
C GLU A 579 -2.19 21.05 -22.39
N ALA A 580 -2.03 21.12 -23.71
CA ALA A 580 -3.14 21.12 -24.64
C ALA A 580 -3.95 19.80 -24.56
N LEU A 581 -3.26 18.66 -24.45
CA LEU A 581 -3.88 17.35 -24.29
C LEU A 581 -4.63 17.23 -22.96
N LEU A 582 -4.04 17.70 -21.86
CA LEU A 582 -4.67 17.78 -20.54
C LEU A 582 -5.91 18.67 -20.56
N GLY A 583 -5.83 19.83 -21.21
CA GLY A 583 -6.98 20.72 -21.40
C GLY A 583 -8.12 20.06 -22.19
N ALA A 584 -7.80 19.26 -23.21
CA ALA A 584 -8.80 18.49 -23.96
C ALA A 584 -9.46 17.41 -23.10
N VAL A 585 -8.68 16.66 -22.32
CA VAL A 585 -9.19 15.64 -21.38
C VAL A 585 -10.06 16.29 -20.30
N GLU A 586 -9.63 17.42 -19.74
CA GLU A 586 -10.43 18.21 -18.79
C GLU A 586 -11.75 18.68 -19.41
N GLY A 587 -11.72 19.15 -20.66
CA GLY A 587 -12.92 19.51 -21.39
C GLY A 587 -13.91 18.34 -21.49
N LEU A 588 -13.43 17.13 -21.80
CA LEU A 588 -14.27 15.93 -21.81
C LEU A 588 -14.83 15.60 -20.43
N TYR A 589 -14.02 15.69 -19.37
CA TYR A 589 -14.48 15.42 -18.01
C TYR A 589 -15.59 16.38 -17.57
N ARG A 590 -15.43 17.68 -17.84
CA ARG A 590 -16.43 18.71 -17.52
C ARG A 590 -17.74 18.53 -18.29
N GLN A 591 -17.68 18.08 -19.54
CA GLN A 591 -18.88 17.78 -20.33
C GLN A 591 -19.64 16.58 -19.76
N ARG A 592 -18.89 15.51 -19.42
CA ARG A 592 -19.41 14.30 -18.81
C ARG A 592 -18.28 13.57 -18.09
N PRO A 593 -18.38 13.33 -16.77
CA PRO A 593 -17.36 12.59 -16.04
C PRO A 593 -17.16 11.19 -16.63
N PHE A 594 -15.92 10.72 -16.64
CA PHE A 594 -15.54 9.37 -17.06
C PHE A 594 -14.78 8.69 -15.92
N ALA A 595 -14.85 7.35 -15.90
CA ALA A 595 -14.25 6.52 -14.85
C ALA A 595 -12.87 5.98 -15.24
N VAL A 596 -12.59 5.87 -16.54
CA VAL A 596 -11.33 5.28 -17.04
C VAL A 596 -10.70 6.11 -18.15
N LEU A 597 -9.39 6.33 -18.05
CA LEU A 597 -8.53 6.84 -19.12
C LEU A 597 -7.67 5.71 -19.69
N LEU A 598 -7.74 5.50 -20.99
CA LEU A 598 -6.88 4.60 -21.75
C LEU A 598 -5.84 5.44 -22.51
N ALA A 599 -4.57 5.35 -22.13
CA ALA A 599 -3.49 6.20 -22.64
C ALA A 599 -2.51 5.40 -23.52
N ASP A 600 -2.57 5.66 -24.82
CA ASP A 600 -1.75 5.08 -25.88
C ASP A 600 -1.11 6.20 -26.72
N CYS A 601 -0.39 7.09 -26.03
CA CYS A 601 0.14 8.33 -26.59
C CYS A 601 1.65 8.47 -26.39
N GLY A 602 2.38 7.35 -26.44
CA GLY A 602 3.85 7.30 -26.34
C GLY A 602 4.37 8.03 -25.11
N ALA A 603 5.34 8.93 -25.30
CA ALA A 603 6.00 9.68 -24.24
C ALA A 603 5.06 10.57 -23.41
N TYR A 604 3.86 10.90 -23.92
CA TYR A 604 2.85 11.63 -23.14
C TYR A 604 2.08 10.75 -22.16
N ARG A 605 2.09 9.42 -22.32
CA ARG A 605 1.20 8.50 -21.59
C ARG A 605 1.39 8.60 -20.07
N LEU A 606 2.63 8.50 -19.57
CA LEU A 606 2.90 8.48 -18.13
C LEU A 606 2.58 9.82 -17.47
N PRO A 607 3.07 10.97 -17.98
CA PRO A 607 2.70 12.28 -17.42
C PRO A 607 1.19 12.55 -17.49
N LEU A 608 0.53 12.17 -18.60
CA LEU A 608 -0.91 12.36 -18.77
C LEU A 608 -1.70 11.58 -17.72
N MET A 609 -1.40 10.29 -17.57
CA MET A 609 -2.08 9.41 -16.61
C MET A 609 -1.91 9.91 -15.19
N HIS A 610 -0.68 10.25 -14.79
CA HIS A 610 -0.40 10.74 -13.45
C HIS A 610 -1.22 11.98 -13.09
N ARG A 611 -1.23 12.98 -13.98
CA ARG A 611 -1.93 14.24 -13.75
C ARG A 611 -3.45 14.09 -13.80
N VAL A 612 -3.98 13.25 -14.70
CA VAL A 612 -5.43 12.98 -14.78
C VAL A 612 -5.91 12.23 -13.53
N HIS A 613 -5.15 11.22 -13.11
CA HIS A 613 -5.47 10.46 -11.91
C HIS A 613 -5.43 11.33 -10.65
N GLN A 614 -4.36 12.09 -10.44
CA GLN A 614 -4.23 13.00 -9.28
C GLN A 614 -5.37 14.03 -9.22
N ARG A 615 -5.80 14.54 -10.37
CA ARG A 615 -6.79 15.62 -10.42
C ARG A 615 -8.23 15.15 -10.30
N TYR A 616 -8.54 13.96 -10.81
CA TYR A 616 -9.92 13.49 -10.97
C TYR A 616 -10.22 12.12 -10.32
N GLY A 617 -9.22 11.46 -9.74
CA GLY A 617 -9.37 10.12 -9.17
C GLY A 617 -9.72 9.04 -10.19
N VAL A 618 -9.46 9.30 -11.47
CA VAL A 618 -9.81 8.41 -12.59
C VAL A 618 -8.80 7.27 -12.67
N SER A 619 -9.29 6.05 -12.85
CA SER A 619 -8.43 4.90 -13.17
C SER A 619 -7.78 5.11 -14.53
N CYS A 620 -6.47 4.95 -14.59
CA CYS A 620 -5.73 5.12 -15.85
C CYS A 620 -5.03 3.82 -16.21
N LEU A 621 -5.07 3.47 -17.49
CA LEU A 621 -4.45 2.27 -18.01
C LEU A 621 -3.65 2.60 -19.26
N SER A 622 -2.44 2.06 -19.34
CA SER A 622 -1.59 2.21 -20.51
C SER A 622 -0.89 0.90 -20.86
N SER A 623 -0.83 0.62 -22.15
CA SER A 623 -0.15 -0.52 -22.74
C SER A 623 0.97 -0.03 -23.67
N ALA A 624 2.06 -0.78 -23.72
CA ALA A 624 3.16 -0.66 -24.65
C ALA A 624 2.78 -1.22 -26.03
N LEU A 625 1.90 -2.22 -26.06
CA LEU A 625 1.21 -2.63 -27.28
C LEU A 625 0.19 -1.55 -27.65
N PRO A 626 -0.02 -1.25 -28.95
CA PRO A 626 -1.08 -0.36 -29.35
C PRO A 626 -2.38 -0.86 -28.72
N MET A 627 -2.95 -0.08 -27.81
CA MET A 627 -4.15 -0.49 -27.06
C MET A 627 -5.29 -0.76 -28.03
N ALA A 628 -5.27 -0.14 -29.21
CA ALA A 628 -6.19 -0.44 -30.29
C ALA A 628 -6.12 -1.92 -30.76
N ASP A 629 -4.94 -2.52 -30.83
CA ASP A 629 -4.76 -3.94 -31.20
C ASP A 629 -5.16 -4.84 -30.03
N TRP A 630 -4.78 -4.45 -28.82
CA TRP A 630 -5.15 -5.15 -27.59
C TRP A 630 -6.68 -5.19 -27.36
N LEU A 631 -7.40 -4.13 -27.77
CA LEU A 631 -8.86 -4.04 -27.72
C LEU A 631 -9.55 -4.66 -28.95
N GLY A 632 -8.86 -4.80 -30.10
CA GLY A 632 -9.46 -4.91 -31.44
C GLY A 632 -9.61 -6.30 -32.07
N ASN A 633 -8.98 -7.35 -31.52
CA ASN A 633 -8.93 -8.77 -31.96
C ASN A 633 -7.54 -9.22 -32.47
N ASP A 634 -6.90 -10.12 -31.73
CA ASP A 634 -6.52 -11.48 -32.14
C ASP A 634 -5.94 -12.18 -30.90
N ALA A 635 -6.79 -12.87 -30.14
CA ALA A 635 -6.36 -13.79 -29.09
C ALA A 635 -5.78 -15.08 -29.71
N ALA A 636 -4.81 -14.94 -30.63
CA ALA A 636 -3.83 -15.98 -30.83
C ALA A 636 -2.94 -15.95 -29.59
N SER A 637 -3.05 -17.02 -28.81
CA SER A 637 -2.31 -17.37 -27.59
C SER A 637 -1.13 -16.49 -27.20
N PRO A 638 -0.93 -16.18 -25.89
CA PRO A 638 0.34 -15.63 -25.37
C PRO A 638 1.56 -16.57 -25.54
N SER A 639 1.45 -17.62 -26.37
CA SER A 639 2.51 -18.58 -26.67
C SER A 639 2.98 -18.39 -28.12
N THR A 640 3.85 -17.41 -28.36
CA THR A 640 4.96 -17.44 -29.35
C THR A 640 5.54 -16.03 -29.50
N ARG A 641 6.25 -15.58 -28.47
CA ARG A 641 7.44 -14.75 -28.68
C ARG A 641 8.61 -15.66 -28.30
N GLU A 642 9.19 -16.31 -29.31
CA GLU A 642 10.53 -16.92 -29.19
C GLU A 642 11.60 -15.83 -29.29
#